data_AF-A0A6G9Y7V9-F1
#
_entry.id   AF-A0A6G9Y7V9-F1
#
_cell.length_a   1.000
_cell.length_b   1.000
_cell.length_c   1.000
_cell.angle_alpha   90.00
_cell.angle_beta   90.00
_cell.angle_gamma   90.00
#
_symmetry.space_group_name_H-M   'P 1'
#
loop_
_entity.id
_entity.type
_entity.pdbx_description
1 polymer ?
#
loop_
_entity_poly.entity_id
_entity_poly.type
_entity_poly.pdbx_seq_one_letter_code
_entity_poly.pdbx_strand_id
1 'polypeptide(L)'
;MRTMNRCAQPDCGGTIADGYCDICGLAPEPVPLGVSNPTGEPSTAKPTGWANTGRSRRGTARSSTRSTRSARSSRGRLGAGLVAIPQVPYRDPTTAIMAEPRVAERDRFCSSCGNPVGRAHDGAPGRTEGFCTRCGTAYSFTPKLVAGDLLGGQYEVLGCLAHGGLGWIYLARDHNVSDRWVVLKGLLDTGDADAMAAAMAERQFLATVEHPNIVKIFNFVNHPDSRTGDPVGYIVMEYVGGASLKELRAQHDSDGSLRPLPVAAALAYLLEILPAMGHLHGSGLLYCDFKPDNVIQTEEQLKLIDLGAVRRMDDADSVGYKTDGYCAPELEAEGPSVESDLYTVGRTLAVLTFNFDFRHRYRHELPPAADVPVLAAHPSLHRLLLRATAADPDMRFGSATEMAEQVTGVLREVVAAEEGTPRPAVSTVFTGERLIFGAEQQNWPLALDPVAVASALPVPLVDPADPAAGLLATASAADPRQLLGTLAAAPVRTVEVRLAQVRAYLAERRTDYATGELDALEQTDDADWRIVWYRGLTALVARDPAAAREYFDTVYTLLPGEPAAKLALAAAAECAGDDAAATRRYEQVWRTDHGYPSAAFGLARTRMSLGDIDGAIAAAESVPESSSRYVAARLAAIRARIGGNTEKYLVDAGDRLNALDLAPERKAWARVEVLEAALRFVDGHGERAAIAVLGCRLAEPALRRALETEFRGLARLAPDRAARRALVYRANAIRPLSWF
;
A
#
# COMPACT_ATOMS: atom_id res chain seq x y z
N MET A 1 8.15 38.44 -34.24
CA MET A 1 8.36 38.14 -32.80
C MET A 1 7.11 38.55 -32.05
N ARG A 2 6.50 37.67 -31.25
CA ARG A 2 5.46 38.06 -30.27
C ARG A 2 6.13 38.33 -28.93
N THR A 3 5.72 39.38 -28.24
CA THR A 3 6.09 39.61 -26.84
C THR A 3 5.36 38.59 -25.97
N MET A 4 6.12 37.73 -25.29
CA MET A 4 5.56 36.83 -24.27
C MET A 4 5.21 37.66 -23.03
N ASN A 5 3.96 37.61 -22.59
CA ASN A 5 3.57 38.20 -21.30
C ASN A 5 4.16 37.33 -20.18
N ARG A 6 4.79 37.94 -19.18
CA ARG A 6 5.16 37.24 -17.94
C ARG A 6 3.91 36.92 -17.11
N CYS A 7 4.01 35.92 -16.24
CA CYS A 7 2.99 35.68 -15.24
C CYS A 7 2.85 36.89 -14.31
N ALA A 8 1.62 37.15 -13.87
CA ALA A 8 1.30 38.24 -12.94
C ALA A 8 1.31 37.79 -11.47
N GLN A 9 1.50 36.50 -11.21
CA GLN A 9 1.53 35.94 -9.86
C GLN A 9 2.84 36.30 -9.14
N PRO A 10 2.82 36.59 -7.82
CA PRO A 10 4.02 36.83 -7.03
C PRO A 10 5.05 35.70 -7.19
N ASP A 11 6.32 36.08 -7.31
CA ASP A 11 7.49 35.20 -7.47
C ASP A 11 7.45 34.19 -8.64
N CYS A 12 6.42 34.22 -9.49
CA CYS A 12 6.31 33.33 -10.65
C CYS A 12 7.11 33.85 -11.86
N GLY A 13 8.27 33.25 -12.12
CA GLY A 13 9.15 33.61 -13.25
C GLY A 13 8.67 33.19 -14.65
N GLY A 14 7.50 32.52 -14.76
CA GLY A 14 7.00 31.94 -16.00
C GLY A 14 6.39 32.93 -16.99
N THR A 15 5.99 32.42 -18.16
CA THR A 15 5.30 33.16 -19.21
C THR A 15 3.88 32.63 -19.46
N ILE A 16 2.98 33.52 -19.86
CA ILE A 16 1.61 33.18 -20.21
C ILE A 16 1.59 32.58 -21.62
N ALA A 17 1.38 31.27 -21.69
CA ALA A 17 1.19 30.48 -22.90
C ALA A 17 -0.22 29.87 -22.91
N ASP A 18 -0.94 29.97 -24.03
CA ASP A 18 -2.29 29.42 -24.22
C ASP A 18 -3.34 29.78 -23.14
N GLY A 19 -3.13 30.93 -22.48
CA GLY A 19 -4.04 31.51 -21.47
C GLY A 19 -3.73 31.15 -20.02
N TYR A 20 -2.69 30.34 -19.78
CA TYR A 20 -2.22 29.94 -18.45
C TYR A 20 -0.71 30.18 -18.34
N CYS A 21 -0.14 30.10 -17.14
CA CYS A 21 1.32 30.10 -16.99
C CYS A 21 1.92 28.74 -17.38
N ASP A 22 2.98 28.76 -18.18
CA ASP A 22 3.85 27.61 -18.50
C ASP A 22 4.40 26.85 -17.27
N ILE A 23 4.59 27.52 -16.13
CA ILE A 23 5.12 26.96 -14.88
C ILE A 23 4.00 26.64 -13.87
N CYS A 24 3.11 27.59 -13.56
CA CYS A 24 2.10 27.42 -12.51
C CYS A 24 0.67 27.15 -12.99
N GLY A 25 0.41 26.99 -14.30
CA GLY A 25 -0.92 26.56 -14.79
C GLY A 25 -2.09 27.51 -14.51
N LEU A 26 -1.88 28.68 -13.89
CA LEU A 26 -2.91 29.66 -13.55
C LEU A 26 -3.12 30.71 -14.66
N ALA A 27 -4.37 31.17 -14.80
CA ALA A 27 -4.76 32.22 -15.72
C ALA A 27 -4.49 33.62 -15.12
N PRO A 28 -4.33 34.68 -15.94
CA PRO A 28 -4.29 36.05 -15.44
C PRO A 28 -5.65 36.46 -14.84
N GLU A 29 -5.65 37.21 -13.74
CA GLU A 29 -6.89 37.63 -13.08
C GLU A 29 -7.77 38.55 -13.96
N PRO A 30 -9.10 38.34 -14.00
CA PRO A 30 -10.03 39.26 -14.65
C PRO A 30 -10.28 40.48 -13.77
N VAL A 31 -10.15 41.68 -14.34
CA VAL A 31 -10.39 42.95 -13.63
C VAL A 31 -11.86 43.05 -13.18
N PRO A 32 -12.17 43.22 -11.88
CA PRO A 32 -13.55 43.23 -11.40
C PRO A 32 -14.32 44.50 -11.78
N LEU A 33 -15.49 44.32 -12.42
CA LEU A 33 -16.58 45.30 -12.42
C LEU A 33 -17.52 44.97 -11.25
N GLY A 34 -17.51 45.78 -10.19
CA GLY A 34 -18.33 45.53 -8.99
C GLY A 34 -19.66 46.31 -8.97
N VAL A 35 -20.67 45.79 -8.26
CA VAL A 35 -21.79 46.53 -7.65
C VAL A 35 -22.30 45.77 -6.41
N SER A 36 -22.88 46.53 -5.46
CA SER A 36 -23.32 46.21 -4.09
C SER A 36 -24.08 44.90 -3.77
N ASN A 37 -23.78 44.36 -2.58
CA ASN A 37 -24.68 43.50 -1.76
C ASN A 37 -25.92 44.25 -1.22
N PRO A 38 -26.95 43.50 -0.80
CA PRO A 38 -27.48 43.71 0.57
C PRO A 38 -27.55 42.41 1.41
N THR A 39 -27.60 42.57 2.74
CA THR A 39 -27.52 41.50 3.75
C THR A 39 -28.89 40.96 4.20
N GLY A 40 -28.99 39.68 4.57
CA GLY A 40 -30.18 39.13 5.25
C GLY A 40 -29.97 37.77 5.92
N GLU A 41 -30.11 37.73 7.25
CA GLU A 41 -30.07 36.55 8.14
C GLU A 41 -30.86 36.90 9.42
N PRO A 42 -31.21 35.95 10.33
CA PRO A 42 -31.58 34.54 10.16
C PRO A 42 -32.94 34.22 10.85
N SER A 43 -33.44 32.97 10.80
CA SER A 43 -34.33 32.47 11.86
C SER A 43 -34.27 30.93 12.04
N THR A 44 -34.54 30.45 13.26
CA THR A 44 -34.40 29.05 13.67
C THR A 44 -35.74 28.43 14.09
N ALA A 45 -35.93 27.13 13.90
CA ALA A 45 -37.01 26.36 14.53
C ALA A 45 -36.66 24.88 14.74
N LYS A 46 -37.14 24.31 15.85
CA LYS A 46 -37.23 22.85 16.11
C LYS A 46 -38.69 22.51 16.47
N PRO A 47 -39.14 21.30 16.14
CA PRO A 47 -39.77 20.43 17.16
C PRO A 47 -39.20 18.98 17.07
N THR A 48 -38.94 18.21 18.13
CA THR A 48 -39.87 17.44 19.00
C THR A 48 -40.97 16.70 18.22
N GLY A 49 -41.16 15.37 18.26
CA GLY A 49 -40.59 14.31 19.09
C GLY A 49 -41.68 13.63 19.95
N TRP A 50 -41.87 12.31 19.80
CA TRP A 50 -42.90 11.52 20.52
C TRP A 50 -42.42 10.09 20.83
N ALA A 51 -43.08 9.40 21.76
CA ALA A 51 -42.72 8.06 22.25
C ALA A 51 -43.93 7.24 22.74
N ASN A 52 -43.82 5.90 22.68
CA ASN A 52 -44.57 4.89 23.45
C ASN A 52 -43.74 3.58 23.43
N THR A 53 -43.48 2.85 24.52
CA THR A 53 -44.36 2.04 25.40
C THR A 53 -45.16 0.95 24.63
N GLY A 54 -45.12 -0.36 24.94
CA GLY A 54 -44.32 -1.19 25.86
C GLY A 54 -44.05 -2.59 25.24
N ARG A 55 -43.91 -3.74 25.92
CA ARG A 55 -43.90 -4.09 27.37
C ARG A 55 -43.20 -5.47 27.56
N SER A 56 -42.84 -5.85 28.79
CA SER A 56 -42.21 -7.15 29.19
C SER A 56 -43.23 -8.33 29.22
N ARG A 57 -42.94 -9.65 29.33
CA ARG A 57 -41.83 -10.59 29.72
C ARG A 57 -42.13 -11.94 28.99
N ARG A 58 -41.40 -13.08 28.98
CA ARG A 58 -40.21 -13.73 29.60
C ARG A 58 -39.79 -14.87 28.60
N GLY A 59 -38.64 -15.56 28.62
CA GLY A 59 -37.40 -15.43 29.41
C GLY A 59 -36.81 -16.77 29.91
N THR A 60 -36.12 -17.54 29.04
CA THR A 60 -35.24 -18.69 29.38
C THR A 60 -33.79 -18.44 28.91
N ALA A 61 -32.79 -18.98 29.61
CA ALA A 61 -31.38 -18.60 29.44
C ALA A 61 -30.49 -19.74 28.91
N ARG A 62 -29.57 -19.40 28.00
CA ARG A 62 -28.32 -20.13 27.73
C ARG A 62 -27.19 -19.13 27.42
N SER A 63 -26.00 -19.41 27.93
CA SER A 63 -24.84 -18.51 27.81
C SER A 63 -24.29 -18.50 26.39
N SER A 64 -24.13 -17.30 25.82
CA SER A 64 -23.19 -17.04 24.73
C SER A 64 -22.74 -15.57 24.78
N THR A 65 -21.43 -15.33 24.76
CA THR A 65 -20.82 -14.00 24.84
C THR A 65 -20.87 -13.27 23.49
N ARG A 66 -22.10 -12.96 23.02
CA ARG A 66 -22.31 -12.14 21.83
C ARG A 66 -21.99 -10.68 22.14
N SER A 67 -20.84 -10.21 21.64
CA SER A 67 -20.48 -8.79 21.64
C SER A 67 -21.47 -8.00 20.77
N THR A 68 -22.38 -7.26 21.41
CA THR A 68 -23.37 -6.42 20.72
C THR A 68 -22.76 -5.09 20.28
N ARG A 69 -21.82 -5.15 19.32
CA ARG A 69 -21.57 -3.99 18.45
C ARG A 69 -22.83 -3.77 17.61
N SER A 70 -23.38 -2.56 17.64
CA SER A 70 -24.55 -2.19 16.84
C SER A 70 -24.19 -2.24 15.36
N ALA A 71 -24.93 -3.06 14.60
CA ALA A 71 -24.80 -3.11 13.15
C ALA A 71 -25.42 -1.85 12.52
N ARG A 72 -24.65 -0.75 12.51
CA ARG A 72 -24.79 0.25 11.44
C ARG A 72 -24.48 -0.45 10.13
N SER A 73 -25.28 -0.18 9.10
CA SER A 73 -25.15 -0.80 7.78
C SER A 73 -23.74 -0.64 7.20
N SER A 74 -23.13 -1.72 6.71
CA SER A 74 -21.78 -1.74 6.14
C SER A 74 -21.71 -1.18 4.71
N ARG A 75 -22.38 -0.05 4.46
CA ARG A 75 -22.17 0.77 3.26
C ARG A 75 -21.01 1.74 3.56
N GLY A 76 -20.25 2.09 2.52
CA GLY A 76 -19.34 3.23 2.55
C GLY A 76 -18.11 3.08 3.45
N ARG A 77 -17.15 2.24 3.05
CA ARG A 77 -15.80 2.21 3.66
C ARG A 77 -14.68 2.18 2.63
N LEU A 78 -14.79 3.09 1.67
CA LEU A 78 -13.67 3.68 0.95
C LEU A 78 -12.49 3.93 1.93
N GLY A 79 -11.29 3.47 1.57
CA GLY A 79 -10.12 3.47 2.45
C GLY A 79 -10.06 2.33 3.48
N ALA A 80 -10.84 1.26 3.29
CA ALA A 80 -10.81 0.00 4.06
C ALA A 80 -11.00 0.15 5.59
N GLY A 81 -11.45 1.32 6.07
CA GLY A 81 -11.45 1.67 7.48
C GLY A 81 -10.07 1.95 8.09
N LEU A 82 -9.02 2.07 7.26
CA LEU A 82 -7.68 2.53 7.65
C LEU A 82 -7.55 4.07 7.53
N VAL A 83 -8.24 4.67 6.55
CA VAL A 83 -8.25 6.11 6.25
C VAL A 83 -9.68 6.63 6.29
N ALA A 84 -9.87 7.88 6.72
CA ALA A 84 -11.12 8.62 6.53
C ALA A 84 -11.02 9.50 5.29
N ILE A 85 -11.67 9.09 4.19
CA ILE A 85 -11.74 9.90 2.96
C ILE A 85 -12.93 10.87 3.06
N PRO A 86 -12.77 12.17 2.71
CA PRO A 86 -13.89 13.11 2.69
C PRO A 86 -14.99 12.66 1.74
N GLN A 87 -16.25 12.72 2.19
CA GLN A 87 -17.40 12.41 1.35
C GLN A 87 -17.59 13.47 0.26
N VAL A 88 -17.79 13.03 -0.98
CA VAL A 88 -18.27 13.90 -2.07
C VAL A 88 -19.79 13.82 -2.08
N PRO A 89 -20.54 14.88 -1.72
CA PRO A 89 -22.00 14.82 -1.68
C PRO A 89 -22.58 14.60 -3.09
N TYR A 90 -23.67 13.84 -3.17
CA TYR A 90 -24.40 13.65 -4.43
C TYR A 90 -24.84 15.00 -5.01
N ARG A 91 -24.39 15.30 -6.23
CA ARG A 91 -24.75 16.50 -6.99
C ARG A 91 -26.11 16.29 -7.68
N ASP A 92 -26.99 17.29 -7.61
CA ASP A 92 -28.23 17.30 -8.39
C ASP A 92 -27.86 17.28 -9.89
N PRO A 93 -28.33 16.30 -10.68
CA PRO A 93 -27.92 16.16 -12.08
C PRO A 93 -28.23 17.38 -12.93
N THR A 94 -29.29 18.12 -12.61
CA THR A 94 -29.68 19.33 -13.36
C THR A 94 -28.65 20.45 -13.18
N THR A 95 -27.95 20.49 -12.04
CA THR A 95 -26.88 21.47 -11.77
C THR A 95 -25.59 21.17 -12.53
N ALA A 96 -25.45 19.95 -13.09
CA ALA A 96 -24.32 19.55 -13.92
C ALA A 96 -24.56 19.79 -15.43
N ILE A 97 -25.74 20.30 -15.83
CA ILE A 97 -26.03 20.64 -17.24
C ILE A 97 -25.27 21.92 -17.63
N MET A 98 -24.54 21.85 -18.75
CA MET A 98 -23.82 22.99 -19.32
C MET A 98 -24.78 24.03 -19.91
N ALA A 99 -24.80 25.24 -19.33
CA ALA A 99 -25.61 26.36 -19.82
C ALA A 99 -25.27 26.78 -21.26
N GLU A 100 -23.99 26.68 -21.66
CA GLU A 100 -23.56 26.77 -23.06
C GLU A 100 -22.74 25.52 -23.44
N PRO A 101 -23.31 24.54 -24.16
CA PRO A 101 -22.58 23.36 -24.61
C PRO A 101 -21.64 23.70 -25.77
N ARG A 102 -20.43 24.18 -25.45
CA ARG A 102 -19.39 24.59 -26.40
C ARG A 102 -18.02 24.05 -26.00
N VAL A 103 -17.32 23.38 -26.92
CA VAL A 103 -15.91 23.01 -26.72
C VAL A 103 -15.03 24.22 -27.08
N ALA A 104 -14.28 24.74 -26.09
CA ALA A 104 -13.35 25.84 -26.29
C ALA A 104 -12.20 25.44 -27.25
N GLU A 105 -11.69 26.39 -28.04
CA GLU A 105 -10.79 26.05 -29.16
C GLU A 105 -9.53 25.29 -28.74
N ARG A 106 -8.91 25.67 -27.62
CA ARG A 106 -7.70 25.04 -27.09
C ARG A 106 -7.89 23.56 -26.75
N ASP A 107 -9.12 23.16 -26.42
CA ASP A 107 -9.50 21.82 -25.94
C ASP A 107 -9.97 20.89 -27.08
N ARG A 108 -9.99 21.39 -28.33
CA ARG A 108 -10.38 20.61 -29.52
C ARG A 108 -9.21 19.78 -30.06
N PHE A 109 -9.30 18.46 -30.00
CA PHE A 109 -8.26 17.57 -30.54
C PHE A 109 -8.89 16.48 -31.41
N CYS A 110 -8.13 15.99 -32.40
CA CYS A 110 -8.57 14.87 -33.23
C CYS A 110 -8.62 13.59 -32.37
N SER A 111 -9.78 12.94 -32.33
CA SER A 111 -10.01 11.69 -31.59
C SER A 111 -9.09 10.54 -32.00
N SER A 112 -8.63 10.51 -33.26
CA SER A 112 -7.76 9.45 -33.79
C SER A 112 -6.26 9.72 -33.59
N CYS A 113 -5.77 10.95 -33.76
CA CYS A 113 -4.33 11.23 -33.79
C CYS A 113 -3.84 12.31 -32.79
N GLY A 114 -4.72 12.79 -31.90
CA GLY A 114 -4.40 13.80 -30.88
C GLY A 114 -4.03 15.19 -31.43
N ASN A 115 -4.02 15.40 -32.75
CA ASN A 115 -3.61 16.67 -33.35
C ASN A 115 -4.61 17.80 -33.04
N PRO A 116 -4.16 19.03 -32.78
CA PRO A 116 -5.03 20.21 -32.74
C PRO A 116 -5.89 20.32 -34.00
N VAL A 117 -7.19 20.54 -33.84
CA VAL A 117 -8.17 20.73 -34.92
C VAL A 117 -9.16 21.84 -34.55
N GLY A 118 -9.77 22.49 -35.53
CA GLY A 118 -10.77 23.53 -35.26
C GLY A 118 -10.23 24.72 -34.44
N ARG A 119 -8.96 25.11 -34.63
CA ARG A 119 -8.35 26.36 -34.12
C ARG A 119 -8.63 27.53 -35.07
N ALA A 120 -8.64 28.74 -34.53
CA ALA A 120 -8.73 29.99 -35.28
C ALA A 120 -7.55 30.18 -36.24
N HIS A 121 -7.82 30.81 -37.38
CA HIS A 121 -6.84 31.12 -38.42
C HIS A 121 -7.21 32.44 -39.10
N ASP A 122 -6.22 33.29 -39.40
CA ASP A 122 -6.38 34.59 -40.08
C ASP A 122 -7.52 35.49 -39.52
N GLY A 123 -7.74 35.43 -38.21
CA GLY A 123 -8.78 36.21 -37.52
C GLY A 123 -10.19 35.61 -37.57
N ALA A 124 -10.41 34.54 -38.33
CA ALA A 124 -11.64 33.75 -38.26
C ALA A 124 -11.60 32.76 -37.08
N PRO A 125 -12.71 32.57 -36.34
CA PRO A 125 -12.78 31.59 -35.27
C PRO A 125 -12.64 30.17 -35.81
N GLY A 126 -12.11 29.28 -34.98
CA GLY A 126 -11.90 27.88 -35.32
C GLY A 126 -13.22 27.15 -35.55
N ARG A 127 -13.29 26.37 -36.63
CA ARG A 127 -14.48 25.58 -36.97
C ARG A 127 -14.79 24.54 -35.90
N THR A 128 -16.06 24.36 -35.58
CA THR A 128 -16.55 23.29 -34.68
C THR A 128 -16.67 21.94 -35.38
N GLU A 129 -16.71 21.90 -36.71
CA GLU A 129 -16.79 20.67 -37.50
C GLU A 129 -15.82 20.71 -38.69
N GLY A 130 -15.37 19.54 -39.14
CA GLY A 130 -14.52 19.39 -40.32
C GLY A 130 -13.74 18.07 -40.34
N PHE A 131 -12.60 18.08 -41.03
CA PHE A 131 -11.68 16.93 -41.11
C PHE A 131 -10.30 17.32 -40.58
N CYS A 132 -9.62 16.39 -39.92
CA CYS A 132 -8.27 16.61 -39.40
C CYS A 132 -7.27 16.76 -40.54
N THR A 133 -6.55 17.87 -40.58
CA THR A 133 -5.54 18.17 -41.61
C THR A 133 -4.33 17.23 -41.60
N ARG A 134 -4.15 16.41 -40.55
CA ARG A 134 -3.03 15.46 -40.40
C ARG A 134 -3.39 14.03 -40.82
N CYS A 135 -4.62 13.56 -40.56
CA CYS A 135 -5.01 12.16 -40.73
C CYS A 135 -6.34 11.95 -41.47
N GLY A 136 -7.02 13.02 -41.91
CA GLY A 136 -8.29 12.94 -42.63
C GLY A 136 -9.53 12.63 -41.77
N THR A 137 -9.38 12.13 -40.53
CA THR A 137 -10.51 11.80 -39.65
C THR A 137 -11.45 12.97 -39.43
N ALA A 138 -12.76 12.75 -39.57
CA ALA A 138 -13.79 13.74 -39.28
C ALA A 138 -13.78 14.15 -37.79
N TYR A 139 -14.20 15.38 -37.50
CA TYR A 139 -14.47 15.86 -36.15
C TYR A 139 -15.75 16.71 -36.12
N SER A 140 -16.50 16.59 -35.03
CA SER A 140 -17.63 17.46 -34.70
C SER A 140 -17.58 17.75 -33.20
N PHE A 141 -17.66 19.04 -32.85
CA PHE A 141 -17.70 19.55 -31.48
C PHE A 141 -19.06 20.16 -31.13
N THR A 142 -20.07 19.95 -31.98
CA THR A 142 -21.45 20.41 -31.81
C THR A 142 -22.32 19.31 -31.18
N PRO A 143 -23.22 19.63 -30.24
CA PRO A 143 -24.21 18.67 -29.74
C PRO A 143 -25.04 18.07 -30.88
N LYS A 144 -25.23 16.75 -30.83
CA LYS A 144 -26.07 15.98 -31.77
C LYS A 144 -27.52 15.87 -31.27
N LEU A 145 -27.69 15.87 -29.95
CA LEU A 145 -28.97 15.91 -29.24
C LEU A 145 -29.16 17.28 -28.56
N VAL A 146 -30.41 17.71 -28.42
CA VAL A 146 -30.82 18.95 -27.74
C VAL A 146 -31.85 18.65 -26.63
N ALA A 147 -32.06 19.61 -25.73
CA ALA A 147 -33.05 19.46 -24.68
C ALA A 147 -34.48 19.34 -25.26
N GLY A 148 -35.21 18.31 -24.87
CA GLY A 148 -36.52 17.94 -25.41
C GLY A 148 -36.52 16.82 -26.45
N ASP A 149 -35.37 16.35 -26.93
CA ASP A 149 -35.30 15.14 -27.76
C ASP A 149 -35.72 13.90 -26.95
N LEU A 150 -36.45 12.97 -27.57
CA LEU A 150 -36.98 11.76 -26.90
C LEU A 150 -36.47 10.48 -27.57
N LEU A 151 -35.33 9.95 -27.09
CA LEU A 151 -34.70 8.78 -27.69
C LEU A 151 -35.50 7.52 -27.41
N GLY A 152 -35.78 6.74 -28.47
CA GLY A 152 -36.53 5.47 -28.40
C GLY A 152 -37.96 5.59 -27.86
N GLY A 153 -38.51 6.79 -27.74
CA GLY A 153 -39.77 7.03 -27.03
C GLY A 153 -39.68 6.91 -25.49
N GLN A 154 -38.47 6.82 -24.93
CA GLN A 154 -38.23 6.50 -23.52
C GLN A 154 -37.37 7.53 -22.77
N TYR A 155 -36.37 8.11 -23.44
CA TYR A 155 -35.33 8.92 -22.80
C TYR A 155 -35.40 10.39 -23.21
N GLU A 156 -35.98 11.24 -22.36
CA GLU A 156 -36.06 12.69 -22.55
C GLU A 156 -34.70 13.35 -22.28
N VAL A 157 -34.09 13.98 -23.29
CA VAL A 157 -32.81 14.69 -23.17
C VAL A 157 -33.01 16.03 -22.50
N LEU A 158 -32.13 16.37 -21.56
CA LEU A 158 -32.21 17.60 -20.77
C LEU A 158 -31.06 18.57 -21.05
N GLY A 159 -29.94 18.07 -21.56
CA GLY A 159 -28.79 18.88 -21.99
C GLY A 159 -27.47 18.14 -21.89
N CYS A 160 -26.38 18.80 -22.29
CA CYS A 160 -25.03 18.24 -22.21
C CYS A 160 -24.46 18.36 -20.79
N LEU A 161 -23.77 17.32 -20.33
CA LEU A 161 -23.00 17.30 -19.09
C LEU A 161 -21.51 17.60 -19.33
N ALA A 162 -20.95 17.00 -20.39
CA ALA A 162 -19.53 17.08 -20.72
C ALA A 162 -19.25 16.71 -22.19
N HIS A 163 -18.01 16.95 -22.64
CA HIS A 163 -17.50 16.48 -23.93
C HIS A 163 -16.21 15.66 -23.73
N GLY A 164 -16.14 14.48 -24.33
CA GLY A 164 -15.00 13.57 -24.25
C GLY A 164 -14.46 13.15 -25.63
N GLY A 165 -13.58 12.13 -25.66
CA GLY A 165 -12.97 11.64 -26.91
C GLY A 165 -13.95 11.00 -27.90
N LEU A 166 -15.11 10.56 -27.40
CA LEU A 166 -16.25 10.03 -28.17
C LEU A 166 -17.37 11.07 -28.39
N GLY A 167 -17.07 12.36 -28.21
CA GLY A 167 -18.04 13.45 -28.38
C GLY A 167 -18.81 13.78 -27.10
N TRP A 168 -20.03 14.26 -27.27
CA TRP A 168 -20.87 14.79 -26.19
C TRP A 168 -21.50 13.70 -25.30
N ILE A 169 -21.59 14.02 -24.01
CA ILE A 169 -22.24 13.24 -22.96
C ILE A 169 -23.46 14.06 -22.47
N TYR A 170 -24.63 13.44 -22.43
CA TYR A 170 -25.91 14.11 -22.14
C TYR A 170 -26.59 13.55 -20.89
N LEU A 171 -27.31 14.41 -20.16
CA LEU A 171 -28.27 13.97 -19.17
C LEU A 171 -29.61 13.69 -19.86
N ALA A 172 -30.24 12.58 -19.50
CA ALA A 172 -31.61 12.28 -19.89
C ALA A 172 -32.43 11.66 -18.74
N ARG A 173 -33.74 11.58 -18.94
CA ARG A 173 -34.72 11.03 -18.00
C ARG A 173 -35.41 9.81 -18.58
N ASP A 174 -35.38 8.70 -17.84
CA ASP A 174 -35.94 7.41 -18.26
C ASP A 174 -37.36 7.25 -17.71
N HIS A 175 -38.35 7.62 -18.52
CA HIS A 175 -39.77 7.61 -18.13
C HIS A 175 -40.31 6.19 -17.85
N ASN A 176 -39.71 5.15 -18.44
CA ASN A 176 -40.14 3.77 -18.23
C ASN A 176 -39.71 3.21 -16.86
N VAL A 177 -38.75 3.85 -16.18
CA VAL A 177 -38.17 3.37 -14.91
C VAL A 177 -38.21 4.48 -13.86
N SER A 178 -39.43 4.85 -13.47
CA SER A 178 -39.71 5.82 -12.39
C SER A 178 -39.02 7.17 -12.56
N ASP A 179 -38.94 7.68 -13.80
CA ASP A 179 -38.44 9.02 -14.12
C ASP A 179 -36.97 9.24 -13.70
N ARG A 180 -36.19 8.15 -13.62
CA ARG A 180 -34.79 8.17 -13.14
C ARG A 180 -33.84 8.91 -14.10
N TRP A 181 -32.76 9.43 -13.53
CA TRP A 181 -31.67 10.02 -14.29
C TRP A 181 -30.79 8.96 -14.95
N VAL A 182 -30.50 9.17 -16.24
CA VAL A 182 -29.55 8.36 -17.02
C VAL A 182 -28.60 9.27 -17.80
N VAL A 183 -27.47 8.72 -18.21
CA VAL A 183 -26.51 9.38 -19.09
C VAL A 183 -26.57 8.73 -20.47
N LEU A 184 -26.56 9.56 -21.51
CA LEU A 184 -26.43 9.14 -22.90
C LEU A 184 -25.03 9.48 -23.40
N LYS A 185 -24.39 8.53 -24.09
CA LYS A 185 -23.07 8.73 -24.74
C LYS A 185 -23.12 8.16 -26.15
N GLY A 186 -22.68 8.94 -27.13
CA GLY A 186 -22.64 8.52 -28.52
C GLY A 186 -21.66 7.35 -28.75
N LEU A 187 -22.08 6.39 -29.57
CA LEU A 187 -21.18 5.50 -30.30
C LEU A 187 -20.60 6.26 -31.51
N LEU A 188 -19.53 5.75 -32.11
CA LEU A 188 -18.88 6.43 -33.22
C LEU A 188 -19.79 6.52 -34.46
N ASP A 189 -19.74 7.68 -35.12
CA ASP A 189 -20.51 8.01 -36.33
C ASP A 189 -19.95 7.21 -37.53
N THR A 190 -20.46 5.99 -37.75
CA THR A 190 -20.02 5.08 -38.82
C THR A 190 -20.56 5.46 -40.20
N GLY A 191 -21.62 6.28 -40.27
CA GLY A 191 -22.33 6.61 -41.51
C GLY A 191 -23.05 5.43 -42.19
N ASP A 192 -23.08 4.26 -41.55
CA ASP A 192 -23.69 3.03 -42.05
C ASP A 192 -24.43 2.31 -40.91
N ALA A 193 -25.68 1.92 -41.20
CA ALA A 193 -26.57 1.26 -40.26
C ALA A 193 -26.18 -0.19 -39.96
N ASP A 194 -25.61 -0.92 -40.93
CA ASP A 194 -25.15 -2.30 -40.72
C ASP A 194 -23.87 -2.31 -39.86
N ALA A 195 -22.91 -1.41 -40.13
CA ALA A 195 -21.76 -1.18 -39.27
C ALA A 195 -22.16 -0.71 -37.85
N MET A 196 -23.19 0.13 -37.70
CA MET A 196 -23.71 0.55 -36.40
C MET A 196 -24.31 -0.64 -35.64
N ALA A 197 -25.10 -1.48 -36.31
CA ALA A 197 -25.68 -2.69 -35.72
C ALA A 197 -24.62 -3.71 -35.29
N ALA A 198 -23.54 -3.88 -36.07
CA ALA A 198 -22.38 -4.68 -35.68
C ALA A 198 -21.71 -4.12 -34.42
N ALA A 199 -21.38 -2.83 -34.39
CA ALA A 199 -20.74 -2.17 -33.25
C ALA A 199 -21.59 -2.19 -31.97
N MET A 200 -22.93 -2.23 -32.08
CA MET A 200 -23.84 -2.46 -30.95
C MET A 200 -23.80 -3.93 -30.49
N ALA A 201 -23.87 -4.89 -31.40
CA ALA A 201 -23.83 -6.32 -31.09
C ALA A 201 -22.50 -6.73 -30.42
N GLU A 202 -21.38 -6.22 -30.93
CA GLU A 202 -20.04 -6.36 -30.35
C GLU A 202 -19.94 -5.81 -28.92
N ARG A 203 -20.75 -4.81 -28.56
CA ARG A 203 -20.74 -4.15 -27.24
C ARG A 203 -21.84 -4.61 -26.30
N GLN A 204 -22.74 -5.49 -26.76
CA GLN A 204 -23.87 -5.99 -25.98
C GLN A 204 -23.44 -6.73 -24.69
N PHE A 205 -22.23 -7.31 -24.65
CA PHE A 205 -21.69 -7.95 -23.44
C PHE A 205 -21.45 -6.95 -22.28
N LEU A 206 -21.27 -5.66 -22.56
CA LEU A 206 -21.10 -4.65 -21.51
C LEU A 206 -22.37 -4.49 -20.66
N ALA A 207 -23.54 -4.88 -21.18
CA ALA A 207 -24.80 -4.91 -20.42
C ALA A 207 -24.91 -6.13 -19.46
N THR A 208 -24.01 -7.11 -19.54
CA THR A 208 -23.95 -8.24 -18.58
C THR A 208 -22.95 -8.02 -17.44
N VAL A 209 -22.22 -6.90 -17.44
CA VAL A 209 -21.29 -6.53 -16.36
C VAL A 209 -22.06 -5.92 -15.19
N GLU A 210 -22.13 -6.62 -14.05
CA GLU A 210 -22.74 -6.10 -12.82
C GLU A 210 -21.76 -6.15 -11.63
N HIS A 211 -21.22 -4.98 -11.29
CA HIS A 211 -20.38 -4.77 -10.10
C HIS A 211 -20.71 -3.42 -9.45
N PRO A 212 -20.74 -3.29 -8.10
CA PRO A 212 -21.10 -2.03 -7.44
C PRO A 212 -20.23 -0.84 -7.86
N ASN A 213 -18.91 -1.06 -8.02
CA ASN A 213 -17.94 -0.05 -8.40
C ASN A 213 -17.76 0.13 -9.92
N ILE A 214 -18.70 -0.36 -10.73
CA ILE A 214 -18.77 -0.11 -12.17
C ILE A 214 -20.09 0.62 -12.47
N VAL A 215 -20.10 1.51 -13.47
CA VAL A 215 -21.30 2.15 -14.00
C VAL A 215 -22.19 1.11 -14.67
N LYS A 216 -23.49 1.08 -14.33
CA LYS A 216 -24.42 0.17 -15.01
C LYS A 216 -24.81 0.70 -16.38
N ILE A 217 -24.60 -0.09 -17.44
CA ILE A 217 -25.28 0.11 -18.71
C ILE A 217 -26.72 -0.43 -18.57
N PHE A 218 -27.69 0.32 -19.06
CA PHE A 218 -29.10 -0.04 -19.03
C PHE A 218 -29.66 -0.43 -20.39
N ASN A 219 -29.18 0.18 -21.48
CA ASN A 219 -29.70 -0.04 -22.82
C ASN A 219 -28.73 0.48 -23.89
N PHE A 220 -28.95 0.09 -25.15
CA PHE A 220 -28.38 0.72 -26.34
C PHE A 220 -29.54 1.18 -27.23
N VAL A 221 -29.53 2.45 -27.67
CA VAL A 221 -30.63 3.03 -28.47
C VAL A 221 -30.11 3.78 -29.69
N ASN A 222 -30.86 3.70 -30.79
CA ASN A 222 -30.58 4.45 -32.01
C ASN A 222 -31.50 5.67 -32.10
N HIS A 223 -30.96 6.79 -32.56
CA HIS A 223 -31.70 8.01 -32.86
C HIS A 223 -31.16 8.63 -34.17
N PRO A 224 -32.01 9.14 -35.07
CA PRO A 224 -31.53 9.81 -36.27
C PRO A 224 -30.70 11.05 -35.91
N ASP A 225 -29.61 11.27 -36.63
CA ASP A 225 -28.86 12.53 -36.61
C ASP A 225 -29.76 13.66 -37.13
N SER A 226 -29.84 14.76 -36.38
CA SER A 226 -30.74 15.89 -36.69
C SER A 226 -30.36 16.69 -37.93
N ARG A 227 -29.17 16.44 -38.52
CA ARG A 227 -28.65 17.09 -39.74
C ARG A 227 -28.63 16.16 -40.95
N THR A 228 -28.37 14.86 -40.80
CA THR A 228 -28.32 13.90 -41.92
C THR A 228 -29.51 12.94 -42.00
N GLY A 229 -30.14 12.62 -40.87
CA GLY A 229 -31.18 11.61 -40.75
C GLY A 229 -30.65 10.17 -40.55
N ASP A 230 -29.34 9.95 -40.61
CA ASP A 230 -28.72 8.64 -40.43
C ASP A 230 -28.84 8.16 -38.97
N PRO A 231 -29.01 6.85 -38.70
CA PRO A 231 -29.13 6.34 -37.34
C PRO A 231 -27.79 6.44 -36.58
N VAL A 232 -27.77 7.17 -35.47
CA VAL A 232 -26.64 7.25 -34.53
C VAL A 232 -26.98 6.43 -33.28
N GLY A 233 -26.08 5.51 -32.90
CA GLY A 233 -26.22 4.71 -31.69
C GLY A 233 -25.75 5.45 -30.43
N TYR A 234 -26.44 5.20 -29.32
CA TYR A 234 -26.14 5.76 -28.00
C TYR A 234 -26.15 4.66 -26.94
N ILE A 235 -25.16 4.68 -26.06
CA ILE A 235 -25.16 3.89 -24.81
C ILE A 235 -25.98 4.66 -23.77
N VAL A 236 -26.92 3.97 -23.11
CA VAL A 236 -27.68 4.47 -21.96
C VAL A 236 -27.10 3.86 -20.69
N MET A 237 -26.67 4.70 -19.74
CA MET A 237 -26.00 4.25 -18.51
C MET A 237 -26.40 5.04 -17.26
N GLU A 238 -26.02 4.52 -16.10
CA GLU A 238 -26.22 5.10 -14.78
C GLU A 238 -25.58 6.51 -14.65
N TYR A 239 -26.36 7.48 -14.14
CA TYR A 239 -25.82 8.78 -13.76
C TYR A 239 -25.09 8.69 -12.41
N VAL A 240 -23.80 9.01 -12.39
CA VAL A 240 -22.95 8.99 -11.20
C VAL A 240 -22.69 10.43 -10.73
N GLY A 241 -23.50 10.91 -9.78
CA GLY A 241 -23.53 12.30 -9.31
C GLY A 241 -22.40 12.73 -8.38
N GLY A 242 -21.15 12.44 -8.75
CA GLY A 242 -19.98 12.67 -7.93
C GLY A 242 -18.98 13.68 -8.51
N ALA A 243 -17.71 13.53 -8.15
CA ALA A 243 -16.56 14.22 -8.73
C ALA A 243 -15.50 13.20 -9.19
N SER A 244 -14.87 13.43 -10.34
CA SER A 244 -13.77 12.60 -10.84
C SER A 244 -12.51 12.71 -9.97
N LEU A 245 -11.68 11.66 -9.91
CA LEU A 245 -10.38 11.75 -9.21
C LEU A 245 -9.49 12.86 -9.80
N LYS A 246 -9.69 13.19 -11.08
CA LYS A 246 -9.12 14.36 -11.75
C LYS A 246 -9.61 15.70 -11.16
N GLU A 247 -10.91 15.89 -10.95
CA GLU A 247 -11.45 17.06 -10.26
C GLU A 247 -10.90 17.18 -8.83
N LEU A 248 -10.85 16.05 -8.10
CA LEU A 248 -10.34 16.04 -6.72
C LEU A 248 -8.87 16.45 -6.65
N ARG A 249 -8.05 16.11 -7.66
CA ARG A 249 -6.65 16.55 -7.82
C ARG A 249 -6.52 17.97 -8.40
N ALA A 250 -7.53 18.54 -9.07
CA ALA A 250 -7.44 19.87 -9.70
C ALA A 250 -7.38 21.05 -8.69
N GLN A 251 -7.18 20.76 -7.41
CA GLN A 251 -6.83 21.74 -6.38
C GLN A 251 -5.40 22.24 -6.60
N HIS A 252 -5.11 23.46 -6.16
CA HIS A 252 -3.78 24.05 -6.24
C HIS A 252 -3.32 24.50 -4.85
N ASP A 253 -2.01 24.43 -4.61
CA ASP A 253 -1.39 24.98 -3.39
C ASP A 253 -1.13 26.50 -3.55
N SER A 254 -0.64 27.15 -2.49
CA SER A 254 -0.55 28.63 -2.42
C SER A 254 0.45 29.28 -3.39
N ASP A 255 1.33 28.49 -4.01
CA ASP A 255 2.25 28.91 -5.07
C ASP A 255 1.64 28.76 -6.48
N GLY A 256 0.40 28.28 -6.57
CA GLY A 256 -0.27 27.96 -7.82
C GLY A 256 0.13 26.61 -8.42
N SER A 257 0.94 25.77 -7.76
CA SER A 257 1.21 24.43 -8.24
C SER A 257 0.00 23.49 -8.06
N LEU A 258 -0.18 22.52 -8.96
CA LEU A 258 -1.21 21.49 -8.81
C LEU A 258 -0.94 20.65 -7.55
N ARG A 259 -1.93 20.50 -6.68
CA ARG A 259 -1.77 19.77 -5.41
C ARG A 259 -1.92 18.26 -5.60
N PRO A 260 -0.89 17.43 -5.33
CA PRO A 260 -1.05 15.98 -5.35
C PRO A 260 -1.98 15.49 -4.23
N LEU A 261 -2.62 14.34 -4.43
CA LEU A 261 -3.45 13.73 -3.40
C LEU A 261 -2.57 13.06 -2.33
N PRO A 262 -2.98 13.07 -1.04
CA PRO A 262 -2.30 12.31 0.01
C PRO A 262 -2.14 10.84 -0.38
N VAL A 263 -0.97 10.25 -0.12
CA VAL A 263 -0.65 8.86 -0.50
C VAL A 263 -1.68 7.88 0.07
N ALA A 264 -2.06 8.06 1.34
CA ALA A 264 -3.10 7.25 1.99
C ALA A 264 -4.45 7.31 1.24
N ALA A 265 -4.82 8.48 0.70
CA ALA A 265 -6.05 8.65 -0.08
C ALA A 265 -5.95 8.02 -1.48
N ALA A 266 -4.82 8.18 -2.18
CA ALA A 266 -4.63 7.59 -3.50
C ALA A 266 -4.62 6.04 -3.44
N LEU A 267 -3.94 5.45 -2.45
CA LEU A 267 -3.98 4.01 -2.19
C LEU A 267 -5.40 3.54 -1.80
N ALA A 268 -6.11 4.31 -0.96
CA ALA A 268 -7.50 4.04 -0.58
C ALA A 268 -8.46 3.96 -1.78
N TYR A 269 -8.31 4.86 -2.76
CA TYR A 269 -9.09 4.81 -4.00
C TYR A 269 -8.77 3.56 -4.82
N LEU A 270 -7.50 3.18 -4.96
CA LEU A 270 -7.10 1.98 -5.71
C LEU A 270 -7.66 0.69 -5.09
N LEU A 271 -7.69 0.58 -3.75
CA LEU A 271 -8.23 -0.60 -3.06
C LEU A 271 -9.73 -0.83 -3.31
N GLU A 272 -10.49 0.21 -3.63
CA GLU A 272 -11.91 0.07 -3.98
C GLU A 272 -12.14 -0.28 -5.46
N ILE A 273 -11.20 0.10 -6.35
CA ILE A 273 -11.28 -0.23 -7.78
C ILE A 273 -10.72 -1.62 -8.12
N LEU A 274 -9.66 -2.08 -7.45
CA LEU A 274 -9.03 -3.36 -7.80
C LEU A 274 -9.99 -4.57 -7.79
N PRO A 275 -11.00 -4.68 -6.89
CA PRO A 275 -12.06 -5.69 -7.00
C PRO A 275 -12.89 -5.59 -8.30
N ALA A 276 -13.14 -4.39 -8.83
CA ALA A 276 -13.82 -4.19 -10.10
C ALA A 276 -12.97 -4.64 -11.30
N MET A 277 -11.66 -4.36 -11.26
CA MET A 277 -10.70 -4.86 -12.26
C MET A 277 -10.67 -6.39 -12.24
N GLY A 278 -10.52 -7.00 -11.05
CA GLY A 278 -10.53 -8.46 -10.88
C GLY A 278 -11.85 -9.12 -11.31
N HIS A 279 -12.99 -8.44 -11.17
CA HIS A 279 -14.27 -8.91 -11.70
C HIS A 279 -14.32 -8.91 -13.24
N LEU A 280 -13.79 -7.88 -13.89
CA LEU A 280 -13.65 -7.85 -15.35
C LEU A 280 -12.69 -8.94 -15.83
N HIS A 281 -11.50 -9.04 -15.20
CA HIS A 281 -10.47 -10.02 -15.54
C HIS A 281 -10.99 -11.47 -15.40
N GLY A 282 -11.65 -11.78 -14.28
CA GLY A 282 -12.31 -13.08 -14.05
C GLY A 282 -13.51 -13.36 -14.96
N SER A 283 -13.99 -12.36 -15.72
CA SER A 283 -15.04 -12.49 -16.74
C SER A 283 -14.46 -12.55 -18.17
N GLY A 284 -13.13 -12.60 -18.34
CA GLY A 284 -12.47 -12.58 -19.65
C GLY A 284 -12.45 -11.20 -20.33
N LEU A 285 -12.58 -10.12 -19.54
CA LEU A 285 -12.65 -8.73 -20.03
C LEU A 285 -11.46 -7.90 -19.52
N LEU A 286 -11.05 -6.90 -20.30
CA LEU A 286 -10.01 -5.92 -19.98
C LEU A 286 -10.59 -4.51 -20.03
N TYR A 287 -10.10 -3.59 -19.18
CA TYR A 287 -10.63 -2.23 -19.06
C TYR A 287 -9.95 -1.23 -20.01
N CYS A 288 -8.64 -1.41 -20.24
CA CYS A 288 -7.76 -0.72 -21.20
C CYS A 288 -7.58 0.81 -21.06
N ASP A 289 -8.42 1.51 -20.29
CA ASP A 289 -8.37 2.99 -20.16
C ASP A 289 -8.52 3.48 -18.71
N PHE A 290 -7.85 2.84 -17.74
CA PHE A 290 -7.91 3.29 -16.35
C PHE A 290 -7.04 4.54 -16.11
N LYS A 291 -7.70 5.63 -15.71
CA LYS A 291 -7.11 6.96 -15.48
C LYS A 291 -8.01 7.81 -14.57
N PRO A 292 -7.49 8.88 -13.93
CA PRO A 292 -8.25 9.76 -13.01
C PRO A 292 -9.54 10.37 -13.58
N ASP A 293 -9.64 10.55 -14.90
CA ASP A 293 -10.84 11.03 -15.59
C ASP A 293 -12.00 10.03 -15.52
N ASN A 294 -11.70 8.72 -15.53
CA ASN A 294 -12.68 7.65 -15.71
C ASN A 294 -13.16 7.04 -14.37
N VAL A 295 -12.79 7.66 -13.24
CA VAL A 295 -13.13 7.22 -11.88
C VAL A 295 -13.81 8.36 -11.14
N ILE A 296 -15.07 8.16 -10.73
CA ILE A 296 -15.83 9.14 -9.94
C ILE A 296 -16.00 8.66 -8.50
N GLN A 297 -15.74 9.55 -7.53
CA GLN A 297 -16.20 9.39 -6.15
C GLN A 297 -17.59 9.99 -5.98
N THR A 298 -18.52 9.20 -5.44
CA THR A 298 -19.86 9.61 -5.02
C THR A 298 -20.11 9.11 -3.60
N GLU A 299 -20.44 10.01 -2.69
CA GLU A 299 -20.52 9.77 -1.24
C GLU A 299 -19.27 9.05 -0.69
N GLU A 300 -19.42 7.78 -0.31
CA GLU A 300 -18.39 6.88 0.25
C GLU A 300 -18.09 5.70 -0.71
N GLN A 301 -18.31 5.89 -2.02
CA GLN A 301 -18.08 4.90 -3.08
C GLN A 301 -17.29 5.47 -4.25
N LEU A 302 -16.54 4.60 -4.94
CA LEU A 302 -16.02 4.86 -6.29
C LEU A 302 -16.79 4.10 -7.37
N LYS A 303 -16.87 4.68 -8.57
CA LYS A 303 -17.32 4.00 -9.80
C LYS A 303 -16.39 4.25 -10.98
N LEU A 304 -16.09 3.18 -11.72
CA LEU A 304 -15.57 3.24 -13.11
C LEU A 304 -16.71 3.68 -14.03
N ILE A 305 -16.50 4.74 -14.81
CA ILE A 305 -17.59 5.40 -15.59
C ILE A 305 -17.45 5.36 -17.11
N ASP A 306 -16.33 4.88 -17.67
CA ASP A 306 -16.17 4.77 -19.12
C ASP A 306 -15.83 3.33 -19.54
N LEU A 307 -16.82 2.66 -20.13
CA LEU A 307 -16.68 1.30 -20.65
C LEU A 307 -16.39 1.28 -22.17
N GLY A 308 -16.16 2.44 -22.80
CA GLY A 308 -15.98 2.56 -24.26
C GLY A 308 -14.71 1.93 -24.83
N ALA A 309 -13.73 1.62 -23.96
CA ALA A 309 -12.48 0.93 -24.27
C ALA A 309 -12.46 -0.55 -23.81
N VAL A 310 -13.50 -1.01 -23.09
CA VAL A 310 -13.55 -2.37 -22.55
C VAL A 310 -13.71 -3.39 -23.69
N ARG A 311 -12.88 -4.43 -23.66
CA ARG A 311 -12.83 -5.49 -24.68
C ARG A 311 -12.73 -6.87 -24.04
N ARG A 312 -12.91 -7.91 -24.85
CA ARG A 312 -12.67 -9.30 -24.47
C ARG A 312 -11.17 -9.61 -24.60
N MET A 313 -10.65 -10.56 -23.81
CA MET A 313 -9.22 -10.96 -23.86
C MET A 313 -8.85 -11.73 -25.15
N ASP A 314 -9.82 -12.43 -25.76
CA ASP A 314 -9.67 -13.20 -27.00
C ASP A 314 -10.00 -12.41 -28.28
N ASP A 315 -10.36 -11.13 -28.12
CA ASP A 315 -10.48 -10.19 -29.24
C ASP A 315 -9.08 -9.66 -29.60
N ALA A 316 -8.58 -10.02 -30.78
CA ALA A 316 -7.29 -9.57 -31.31
C ALA A 316 -7.43 -8.43 -32.34
N ASP A 317 -8.58 -8.31 -33.00
CA ASP A 317 -8.78 -7.42 -34.16
C ASP A 317 -9.26 -6.01 -33.77
N SER A 318 -9.84 -5.82 -32.57
CA SER A 318 -10.24 -4.50 -32.09
C SER A 318 -9.07 -3.53 -31.94
N VAL A 319 -9.16 -2.38 -32.61
CA VAL A 319 -8.24 -1.25 -32.47
C VAL A 319 -8.23 -0.76 -31.01
N GLY A 320 -7.11 -0.93 -30.33
CA GLY A 320 -6.95 -0.56 -28.92
C GLY A 320 -7.06 0.95 -28.68
N TYR A 321 -7.84 1.34 -27.67
CA TYR A 321 -7.82 2.71 -27.16
C TYR A 321 -6.52 2.98 -26.39
N LYS A 322 -5.88 4.12 -26.66
CA LYS A 322 -4.60 4.50 -26.07
C LYS A 322 -4.68 5.90 -25.45
N THR A 323 -4.56 5.99 -24.12
CA THR A 323 -4.34 7.28 -23.45
C THR A 323 -2.86 7.47 -23.14
N ASP A 324 -2.24 8.40 -23.85
CA ASP A 324 -0.82 8.77 -23.71
C ASP A 324 -0.44 9.13 -22.26
N GLY A 325 0.65 8.51 -21.79
CA GLY A 325 1.18 8.66 -20.43
C GLY A 325 0.60 7.69 -19.39
N TYR A 326 -0.46 6.94 -19.73
CA TYR A 326 -1.02 5.86 -18.89
C TYR A 326 -0.86 4.48 -19.51
N CYS A 327 -0.95 4.36 -20.84
CA CYS A 327 -0.82 3.09 -21.56
C CYS A 327 0.54 2.40 -21.35
N ALA A 328 0.51 1.08 -21.21
CA ALA A 328 1.69 0.23 -21.13
C ALA A 328 2.50 0.26 -22.45
N PRO A 329 3.84 0.06 -22.41
CA PRO A 329 4.70 0.15 -23.59
C PRO A 329 4.47 -0.96 -24.62
N GLU A 330 4.16 -2.17 -24.18
CA GLU A 330 3.95 -3.37 -25.00
C GLU A 330 2.63 -3.38 -25.80
N LEU A 331 1.70 -2.49 -25.45
CA LEU A 331 0.31 -2.47 -25.96
C LEU A 331 0.19 -2.44 -27.49
N GLU A 332 1.21 -1.93 -28.20
CA GLU A 332 1.26 -1.88 -29.68
C GLU A 332 1.93 -3.10 -30.33
N ALA A 333 2.63 -3.94 -29.55
CA ALA A 333 3.39 -5.10 -30.03
C ALA A 333 2.74 -6.44 -29.63
N GLU A 334 2.23 -6.51 -28.40
CA GLU A 334 1.68 -7.73 -27.76
C GLU A 334 0.16 -7.63 -27.54
N GLY A 335 -0.39 -6.42 -27.59
CA GLY A 335 -1.80 -6.14 -27.30
C GLY A 335 -2.07 -5.90 -25.81
N PRO A 336 -3.35 -5.76 -25.42
CA PRO A 336 -3.73 -5.54 -24.03
C PRO A 336 -3.87 -6.87 -23.28
N SER A 337 -3.32 -6.89 -22.06
CA SER A 337 -3.39 -8.00 -21.09
C SER A 337 -3.81 -7.51 -19.69
N VAL A 338 -3.93 -8.43 -18.72
CA VAL A 338 -4.18 -8.10 -17.29
C VAL A 338 -3.05 -7.24 -16.74
N GLU A 339 -1.81 -7.55 -17.10
CA GLU A 339 -0.58 -6.87 -16.72
C GLU A 339 -0.50 -5.46 -17.34
N SER A 340 -1.08 -5.27 -18.53
CA SER A 340 -1.24 -3.94 -19.15
C SER A 340 -2.31 -3.09 -18.44
N ASP A 341 -3.40 -3.71 -17.97
CA ASP A 341 -4.43 -3.05 -17.17
C ASP A 341 -3.84 -2.60 -15.82
N LEU A 342 -3.10 -3.48 -15.13
CA LEU A 342 -2.47 -3.18 -13.84
C LEU A 342 -1.32 -2.16 -13.96
N TYR A 343 -0.66 -2.08 -15.13
CA TYR A 343 0.22 -0.95 -15.47
C TYR A 343 -0.52 0.39 -15.45
N THR A 344 -1.71 0.48 -16.08
CA THR A 344 -2.50 1.73 -16.05
C THR A 344 -2.96 2.11 -14.63
N VAL A 345 -3.19 1.12 -13.75
CA VAL A 345 -3.43 1.32 -12.31
C VAL A 345 -2.20 1.89 -11.60
N GLY A 346 -1.01 1.35 -11.84
CA GLY A 346 0.26 1.87 -11.33
C GLY A 346 0.55 3.30 -11.78
N ARG A 347 0.38 3.58 -13.09
CA ARG A 347 0.51 4.93 -13.66
C ARG A 347 -0.47 5.91 -13.01
N THR A 348 -1.72 5.50 -12.82
CA THR A 348 -2.73 6.32 -12.15
C THR A 348 -2.34 6.66 -10.71
N LEU A 349 -1.80 5.70 -9.94
CA LEU A 349 -1.31 5.97 -8.58
C LEU A 349 -0.14 6.98 -8.57
N ALA A 350 0.85 6.82 -9.45
CA ALA A 350 1.95 7.77 -9.58
C ALA A 350 1.44 9.18 -9.92
N VAL A 351 0.57 9.27 -10.93
CA VAL A 351 -0.04 10.52 -11.37
C VAL A 351 -0.87 11.17 -10.25
N LEU A 352 -1.59 10.41 -9.43
CA LEU A 352 -2.38 10.98 -8.32
C LEU A 352 -1.51 11.45 -7.14
N THR A 353 -0.34 10.85 -6.91
CA THR A 353 0.49 11.07 -5.70
C THR A 353 1.64 12.08 -5.87
N PHE A 354 2.07 12.39 -7.10
CA PHE A 354 3.05 13.45 -7.34
C PHE A 354 2.93 14.10 -8.73
N ASN A 355 3.61 15.24 -8.89
CA ASN A 355 3.68 15.98 -10.15
C ASN A 355 4.95 15.59 -10.90
N PHE A 356 4.80 15.19 -12.17
CA PHE A 356 5.89 14.90 -13.10
C PHE A 356 5.36 14.98 -14.54
N ASP A 357 6.25 15.18 -15.52
CA ASP A 357 5.87 15.12 -16.93
C ASP A 357 5.67 13.67 -17.38
N PHE A 358 4.52 13.12 -17.02
CA PHE A 358 4.11 11.74 -17.29
C PHE A 358 3.71 11.47 -18.75
N ARG A 359 3.66 12.50 -19.61
CA ARG A 359 3.22 12.40 -21.01
C ARG A 359 4.35 12.43 -22.02
N HIS A 360 5.40 13.22 -21.74
CA HIS A 360 6.50 13.43 -22.68
C HIS A 360 7.81 12.85 -22.12
N ARG A 361 8.42 13.47 -21.10
CA ARG A 361 9.71 13.04 -20.51
C ARG A 361 9.64 11.67 -19.84
N TYR A 362 8.60 11.40 -19.06
CA TYR A 362 8.41 10.15 -18.31
C TYR A 362 7.21 9.36 -18.84
N ARG A 363 7.14 9.22 -20.17
CA ARG A 363 6.00 8.64 -20.89
C ARG A 363 5.67 7.20 -20.46
N HIS A 364 6.70 6.35 -20.32
CA HIS A 364 6.58 4.94 -19.91
C HIS A 364 7.41 4.60 -18.65
N GLU A 365 8.09 5.59 -18.07
CA GLU A 365 9.00 5.46 -16.92
C GLU A 365 8.54 6.31 -15.73
N LEU A 366 9.18 6.14 -14.58
CA LEU A 366 8.98 6.99 -13.40
C LEU A 366 10.24 7.85 -13.14
N PRO A 367 10.10 9.08 -12.62
CA PRO A 367 11.25 9.84 -12.12
C PRO A 367 11.93 9.11 -10.96
N PRO A 368 13.26 9.23 -10.80
CA PRO A 368 13.98 8.54 -9.75
C PRO A 368 13.58 9.09 -8.37
N ALA A 369 13.50 8.22 -7.37
CA ALA A 369 13.04 8.60 -6.02
C ALA A 369 13.87 9.70 -5.33
N ALA A 370 15.10 9.98 -5.80
CA ALA A 370 15.91 11.10 -5.33
C ALA A 370 15.34 12.47 -5.75
N ASP A 371 14.66 12.56 -6.90
CA ASP A 371 14.06 13.78 -7.44
C ASP A 371 12.64 14.02 -6.89
N VAL A 372 12.04 13.02 -6.23
CA VAL A 372 10.62 13.02 -5.82
C VAL A 372 10.50 12.69 -4.31
N PRO A 373 10.31 13.69 -3.44
CA PRO A 373 10.32 13.51 -1.99
C PRO A 373 9.34 12.45 -1.44
N VAL A 374 8.17 12.29 -2.07
CA VAL A 374 7.18 11.28 -1.63
C VAL A 374 7.65 9.83 -1.90
N LEU A 375 8.45 9.60 -2.94
CA LEU A 375 9.04 8.29 -3.23
C LEU A 375 10.21 7.98 -2.28
N ALA A 376 11.01 9.00 -1.91
CA ALA A 376 12.04 8.88 -0.88
C ALA A 376 11.44 8.61 0.51
N ALA A 377 10.32 9.27 0.85
CA ALA A 377 9.63 9.10 2.13
C ALA A 377 8.91 7.74 2.27
N HIS A 378 8.46 7.16 1.15
CA HIS A 378 7.71 5.89 1.13
C HIS A 378 8.35 4.84 0.19
N PRO A 379 9.45 4.18 0.62
CA PRO A 379 10.16 3.21 -0.23
C PRO A 379 9.29 2.03 -0.74
N SER A 380 8.23 1.66 -0.01
CA SER A 380 7.30 0.61 -0.41
C SER A 380 6.30 1.07 -1.47
N LEU A 381 5.87 2.34 -1.43
CA LEU A 381 5.13 2.96 -2.53
C LEU A 381 5.99 2.99 -3.80
N HIS A 382 7.26 3.38 -3.68
CA HIS A 382 8.18 3.41 -4.82
C HIS A 382 8.35 2.01 -5.46
N ARG A 383 8.51 0.95 -4.66
CA ARG A 383 8.59 -0.42 -5.20
C ARG A 383 7.27 -0.95 -5.77
N LEU A 384 6.14 -0.62 -5.15
CA LEU A 384 4.82 -0.96 -5.67
C LEU A 384 4.57 -0.29 -7.03
N LEU A 385 4.97 0.97 -7.18
CA LEU A 385 4.92 1.67 -8.46
C LEU A 385 5.88 1.07 -9.48
N LEU A 386 7.13 0.79 -9.13
CA LEU A 386 8.10 0.15 -10.02
C LEU A 386 7.65 -1.25 -10.48
N ARG A 387 7.04 -2.07 -9.61
CA ARG A 387 6.48 -3.37 -10.00
C ARG A 387 5.27 -3.18 -10.91
N ALA A 388 4.32 -2.33 -10.53
CA ALA A 388 3.13 -2.08 -11.36
C ALA A 388 3.50 -1.53 -12.75
N THR A 389 4.52 -0.67 -12.85
CA THR A 389 4.94 -0.05 -14.11
C THR A 389 6.27 -0.60 -14.64
N ALA A 390 6.57 -1.89 -14.41
CA ALA A 390 7.72 -2.54 -15.01
C ALA A 390 7.58 -2.53 -16.55
N ALA A 391 8.70 -2.39 -17.27
CA ALA A 391 8.67 -2.40 -18.73
C ALA A 391 8.22 -3.77 -19.25
N ASP A 392 8.84 -4.82 -18.71
CA ASP A 392 8.47 -6.23 -18.85
C ASP A 392 7.11 -6.51 -18.18
N PRO A 393 6.12 -7.12 -18.88
CA PRO A 393 4.84 -7.52 -18.29
C PRO A 393 4.94 -8.60 -17.19
N ASP A 394 5.80 -9.60 -17.36
CA ASP A 394 5.90 -10.75 -16.45
C ASP A 394 6.45 -10.35 -15.06
N MET A 395 7.16 -9.22 -15.02
CA MET A 395 7.68 -8.61 -13.79
C MET A 395 6.62 -7.81 -13.01
N ARG A 396 5.38 -7.68 -13.50
CA ARG A 396 4.30 -6.90 -12.86
C ARG A 396 3.53 -7.73 -11.83
N PHE A 397 2.31 -7.30 -11.48
CA PHE A 397 1.37 -8.08 -10.67
C PHE A 397 0.54 -8.98 -11.59
N GLY A 398 0.43 -10.27 -11.28
CA GLY A 398 -0.32 -11.24 -12.09
C GLY A 398 -1.84 -11.23 -11.83
N SER A 399 -2.31 -10.46 -10.86
CA SER A 399 -3.75 -10.23 -10.66
C SER A 399 -4.05 -8.95 -9.89
N ALA A 400 -5.27 -8.42 -10.09
CA ALA A 400 -5.78 -7.30 -9.30
C ALA A 400 -5.89 -7.63 -7.79
N THR A 401 -6.10 -8.90 -7.43
CA THR A 401 -6.11 -9.39 -6.04
C THR A 401 -4.73 -9.28 -5.40
N GLU A 402 -3.69 -9.80 -6.07
CA GLU A 402 -2.29 -9.70 -5.61
C GLU A 402 -1.88 -8.22 -5.42
N MET A 403 -2.21 -7.37 -6.40
CA MET A 403 -1.96 -5.94 -6.31
C MET A 403 -2.72 -5.32 -5.12
N ALA A 404 -3.98 -5.69 -4.87
CA ALA A 404 -4.76 -5.15 -3.76
C ALA A 404 -4.20 -5.54 -2.39
N GLU A 405 -3.69 -6.77 -2.22
CA GLU A 405 -3.02 -7.19 -1.00
C GLU A 405 -1.76 -6.35 -0.72
N GLN A 406 -0.93 -6.15 -1.75
CA GLN A 406 0.30 -5.36 -1.61
C GLN A 406 0.01 -3.85 -1.43
N VAL A 407 -0.99 -3.28 -2.13
CA VAL A 407 -1.49 -1.91 -1.88
C VAL A 407 -1.99 -1.77 -0.45
N THR A 408 -2.66 -2.79 0.11
CA THR A 408 -3.14 -2.78 1.50
C THR A 408 -1.97 -2.79 2.50
N GLY A 409 -0.91 -3.55 2.23
CA GLY A 409 0.32 -3.54 3.04
C GLY A 409 0.97 -2.15 3.05
N VAL A 410 1.20 -1.56 1.87
CA VAL A 410 1.78 -0.22 1.74
C VAL A 410 0.91 0.85 2.41
N LEU A 411 -0.42 0.75 2.30
CA LEU A 411 -1.34 1.69 2.96
C LEU A 411 -1.22 1.65 4.49
N ARG A 412 -1.04 0.47 5.09
CA ARG A 412 -0.84 0.34 6.54
C ARG A 412 0.44 1.04 6.99
N GLU A 413 1.52 0.94 6.22
CA GLU A 413 2.79 1.62 6.51
C GLU A 413 2.69 3.15 6.42
N VAL A 414 1.98 3.65 5.40
CA VAL A 414 1.77 5.09 5.19
C VAL A 414 0.93 5.67 6.34
N VAL A 415 -0.19 5.04 6.68
CA VAL A 415 -1.06 5.51 7.77
C VAL A 415 -0.35 5.38 9.14
N ALA A 416 0.43 4.32 9.36
CA ALA A 416 1.25 4.19 10.57
C ALA A 416 2.41 5.22 10.63
N ALA A 417 2.84 5.76 9.48
CA ALA A 417 3.79 6.88 9.42
C ALA A 417 3.13 8.21 9.80
N GLU A 418 1.94 8.47 9.26
CA GLU A 418 1.22 9.74 9.40
C GLU A 418 0.58 9.89 10.78
N GLU A 419 -0.04 8.83 11.32
CA GLU A 419 -0.68 8.85 12.64
C GLU A 419 0.24 8.46 13.81
N GLY A 420 1.40 7.84 13.53
CA GLY A 420 2.27 7.26 14.56
C GLY A 420 1.66 6.09 15.34
N THR A 421 0.57 5.49 14.84
CA THR A 421 -0.08 4.32 15.46
C THR A 421 0.03 3.08 14.56
N PRO A 422 0.47 1.91 15.09
CA PRO A 422 0.55 0.70 14.29
C PRO A 422 -0.79 0.28 13.67
N ARG A 423 -0.72 -0.27 12.46
CA ARG A 423 -1.85 -0.79 11.68
C ARG A 423 -1.67 -2.29 11.42
N PRO A 424 -1.66 -3.14 12.48
CA PRO A 424 -1.24 -4.53 12.40
C PRO A 424 -2.22 -5.41 11.61
N ALA A 425 -1.71 -6.49 11.00
CA ALA A 425 -2.52 -7.42 10.22
C ALA A 425 -1.92 -8.83 10.07
N VAL A 426 -2.78 -9.79 9.76
CA VAL A 426 -2.36 -11.12 9.30
C VAL A 426 -2.00 -11.01 7.80
N SER A 427 -0.84 -11.53 7.41
CA SER A 427 -0.43 -11.66 6.01
C SER A 427 -1.21 -12.80 5.34
N THR A 428 -1.53 -12.62 4.06
CA THR A 428 -2.16 -13.61 3.17
C THR A 428 -1.16 -14.59 2.57
N VAL A 429 0.14 -14.24 2.58
CA VAL A 429 1.23 -15.01 1.94
C VAL A 429 2.30 -15.51 2.92
N PHE A 430 2.36 -14.98 4.15
CA PHE A 430 3.30 -15.39 5.21
C PHE A 430 2.61 -15.73 6.54
N THR A 431 3.24 -16.60 7.34
CA THR A 431 2.90 -16.76 8.75
C THR A 431 3.33 -15.56 9.58
N GLY A 432 2.70 -15.30 10.73
CA GLY A 432 3.31 -14.46 11.77
C GLY A 432 4.61 -15.06 12.32
N GLU A 433 5.36 -14.30 13.14
CA GLU A 433 6.57 -14.79 13.80
C GLU A 433 6.26 -15.97 14.75
N ARG A 434 6.84 -17.15 14.45
CA ARG A 434 6.68 -18.38 15.27
C ARG A 434 7.75 -18.48 16.35
N LEU A 435 8.97 -18.07 16.00
CA LEU A 435 10.12 -17.91 16.88
C LEU A 435 10.61 -16.46 16.74
N ILE A 436 11.54 -16.04 17.59
CA ILE A 436 12.00 -14.65 17.65
C ILE A 436 13.52 -14.65 17.77
N PHE A 437 14.20 -13.83 16.98
CA PHE A 437 15.66 -13.78 16.94
C PHE A 437 16.23 -12.61 17.74
N GLY A 438 17.36 -12.85 18.41
CA GLY A 438 18.10 -11.84 19.18
C GLY A 438 17.38 -11.25 20.40
N ALA A 439 16.41 -11.96 20.99
CA ALA A 439 15.71 -11.53 22.22
C ALA A 439 16.32 -12.08 23.53
N GLU A 440 16.99 -13.24 23.51
CA GLU A 440 17.43 -13.96 24.72
C GLU A 440 18.91 -14.40 24.69
N GLN A 441 19.77 -13.71 23.92
CA GLN A 441 21.23 -13.93 23.98
C GLN A 441 21.78 -13.57 25.38
N GLN A 442 22.66 -14.42 25.94
CA GLN A 442 23.16 -14.24 27.31
C GLN A 442 24.17 -13.09 27.44
N ASN A 443 24.98 -12.84 26.41
CA ASN A 443 25.79 -11.63 26.28
C ASN A 443 25.09 -10.68 25.31
N TRP A 444 25.05 -9.38 25.61
CA TRP A 444 24.44 -8.35 24.77
C TRP A 444 25.33 -7.10 24.71
N PRO A 445 25.50 -6.45 23.55
CA PRO A 445 25.09 -6.94 22.23
C PRO A 445 26.03 -8.09 21.77
N LEU A 446 25.45 -9.13 21.19
CA LEU A 446 26.18 -10.13 20.42
C LEU A 446 25.77 -9.98 18.95
N ALA A 447 26.66 -10.41 18.04
CA ALA A 447 26.30 -10.53 16.64
C ALA A 447 25.09 -11.47 16.46
N LEU A 448 24.20 -11.10 15.54
CA LEU A 448 23.04 -11.91 15.20
C LEU A 448 23.49 -13.15 14.41
N ASP A 449 23.05 -14.34 14.83
CA ASP A 449 23.44 -15.58 14.14
C ASP A 449 22.55 -15.84 12.91
N PRO A 450 23.09 -15.85 11.67
CA PRO A 450 22.30 -16.01 10.45
C PRO A 450 21.43 -17.28 10.44
N VAL A 451 21.94 -18.37 11.00
CA VAL A 451 21.24 -19.67 11.05
C VAL A 451 20.04 -19.63 12.01
N ALA A 452 20.16 -18.89 13.12
CA ALA A 452 19.04 -18.64 14.04
C ALA A 452 17.98 -17.71 13.42
N VAL A 453 18.38 -16.72 12.62
CA VAL A 453 17.46 -15.86 11.85
C VAL A 453 16.67 -16.71 10.84
N ALA A 454 17.36 -17.50 10.01
CA ALA A 454 16.72 -18.35 9.01
C ALA A 454 15.71 -19.36 9.61
N SER A 455 15.96 -19.79 10.85
CA SER A 455 15.06 -20.69 11.59
C SER A 455 13.83 -19.99 12.19
N ALA A 456 13.85 -18.66 12.32
CA ALA A 456 12.87 -17.88 13.05
C ALA A 456 12.00 -16.94 12.18
N LEU A 457 12.46 -16.58 10.98
CA LEU A 457 11.70 -15.77 10.03
C LEU A 457 10.33 -16.39 9.68
N PRO A 458 9.35 -15.55 9.30
CA PRO A 458 8.07 -15.98 8.72
C PRO A 458 8.23 -17.05 7.62
N VAL A 459 7.31 -18.01 7.58
CA VAL A 459 7.30 -19.04 6.54
C VAL A 459 6.25 -18.68 5.50
N PRO A 460 6.51 -18.79 4.18
CA PRO A 460 5.49 -18.69 3.15
C PRO A 460 4.33 -19.67 3.44
N LEU A 461 3.11 -19.21 3.18
CA LEU A 461 1.93 -20.06 3.30
C LEU A 461 1.84 -21.03 2.11
N VAL A 462 1.25 -22.20 2.40
CA VAL A 462 0.95 -23.25 1.43
C VAL A 462 -0.36 -22.90 0.75
N ASP A 463 -0.41 -22.98 -0.58
CA ASP A 463 -1.65 -22.80 -1.34
C ASP A 463 -2.70 -23.84 -0.89
N PRO A 464 -3.89 -23.42 -0.39
CA PRO A 464 -4.95 -24.34 -0.01
C PRO A 464 -5.58 -25.11 -1.19
N ALA A 465 -5.31 -24.72 -2.44
CA ALA A 465 -5.71 -25.45 -3.65
C ALA A 465 -4.73 -26.57 -4.06
N ASP A 466 -3.51 -26.61 -3.51
CA ASP A 466 -2.51 -27.62 -3.89
C ASP A 466 -2.95 -29.05 -3.45
N PRO A 467 -2.87 -30.07 -4.33
CA PRO A 467 -3.23 -31.45 -4.01
C PRO A 467 -2.58 -32.06 -2.75
N ALA A 468 -1.43 -31.55 -2.32
CA ALA A 468 -0.73 -31.98 -1.12
C ALA A 468 -1.00 -31.12 0.12
N ALA A 469 -1.78 -30.03 0.03
CA ALA A 469 -2.01 -29.10 1.14
C ALA A 469 -2.49 -29.80 2.43
N GLY A 470 -3.37 -30.81 2.33
CA GLY A 470 -3.82 -31.61 3.48
C GLY A 470 -2.73 -32.50 4.11
N LEU A 471 -1.79 -33.01 3.31
CA LEU A 471 -0.61 -33.73 3.80
C LEU A 471 0.34 -32.77 4.51
N LEU A 472 0.58 -31.59 3.93
CA LEU A 472 1.47 -30.58 4.48
C LEU A 472 0.93 -29.96 5.78
N ALA A 473 -0.39 -29.77 5.88
CA ALA A 473 -1.05 -29.32 7.11
C ALA A 473 -0.85 -30.34 8.25
N THR A 474 -1.05 -31.63 8.00
CA THR A 474 -0.90 -32.68 9.02
C THR A 474 0.56 -32.98 9.38
N ALA A 475 1.49 -32.90 8.42
CA ALA A 475 2.92 -33.09 8.64
C ALA A 475 3.64 -31.86 9.25
N SER A 476 2.94 -30.72 9.39
CA SER A 476 3.53 -29.43 9.83
C SER A 476 4.17 -29.41 11.22
N ALA A 477 3.90 -30.42 12.07
CA ALA A 477 4.44 -30.57 13.41
C ALA A 477 5.47 -31.72 13.54
N ALA A 478 5.85 -32.37 12.44
CA ALA A 478 6.83 -33.46 12.45
C ALA A 478 8.28 -32.97 12.57
N ASP A 479 9.16 -33.82 13.09
CA ASP A 479 10.62 -33.62 13.04
C ASP A 479 11.09 -33.51 11.57
N PRO A 480 12.07 -32.66 11.22
CA PRO A 480 12.54 -32.49 9.84
C PRO A 480 12.93 -33.78 9.12
N ARG A 481 13.50 -34.78 9.81
CA ARG A 481 13.86 -36.08 9.19
C ARG A 481 12.64 -36.95 8.93
N GLN A 482 11.68 -36.95 9.85
CA GLN A 482 10.40 -37.62 9.66
C GLN A 482 9.62 -36.97 8.51
N LEU A 483 9.58 -35.63 8.47
CA LEU A 483 8.98 -34.84 7.41
C LEU A 483 9.59 -35.17 6.04
N LEU A 484 10.92 -35.21 5.91
CA LEU A 484 11.59 -35.63 4.66
C LEU A 484 11.17 -37.04 4.21
N GLY A 485 11.05 -38.00 5.15
CA GLY A 485 10.54 -39.34 4.86
C GLY A 485 9.08 -39.35 4.39
N THR A 486 8.21 -38.54 5.00
CA THR A 486 6.82 -38.38 4.58
C THR A 486 6.69 -37.72 3.20
N LEU A 487 7.47 -36.67 2.92
CA LEU A 487 7.45 -35.96 1.64
C LEU A 487 8.03 -36.80 0.49
N ALA A 488 9.01 -37.68 0.78
CA ALA A 488 9.50 -38.65 -0.20
C ALA A 488 8.46 -39.73 -0.58
N ALA A 489 7.40 -39.89 0.23
CA ALA A 489 6.27 -40.79 -0.03
C ALA A 489 4.98 -40.03 -0.44
N ALA A 490 5.08 -38.74 -0.79
CA ALA A 490 3.93 -37.95 -1.23
C ALA A 490 3.35 -38.49 -2.57
N PRO A 491 2.02 -38.63 -2.71
CA PRO A 491 1.41 -39.20 -3.93
C PRO A 491 1.63 -38.36 -5.20
N VAL A 492 1.83 -37.05 -5.05
CA VAL A 492 2.12 -36.10 -6.13
C VAL A 492 3.24 -35.18 -5.64
N ARG A 493 4.24 -34.90 -6.51
CA ARG A 493 5.38 -34.04 -6.18
C ARG A 493 5.15 -32.61 -6.67
N THR A 494 4.20 -31.92 -6.05
CA THR A 494 3.84 -30.53 -6.38
C THR A 494 4.91 -29.53 -5.94
N VAL A 495 4.79 -28.26 -6.37
CA VAL A 495 5.67 -27.16 -5.92
C VAL A 495 5.67 -27.08 -4.38
N GLU A 496 4.52 -27.15 -3.74
CA GLU A 496 4.40 -27.11 -2.27
C GLU A 496 5.13 -28.26 -1.57
N VAL A 497 5.09 -29.48 -2.12
CA VAL A 497 5.87 -30.62 -1.59
C VAL A 497 7.36 -30.34 -1.68
N ARG A 498 7.83 -29.72 -2.77
CA ARG A 498 9.25 -29.42 -2.98
C ARG A 498 9.73 -28.25 -2.12
N LEU A 499 8.94 -27.19 -1.97
CA LEU A 499 9.20 -26.10 -1.02
C LEU A 499 9.21 -26.61 0.44
N ALA A 500 8.36 -27.57 0.78
CA ALA A 500 8.39 -28.24 2.08
C ALA A 500 9.65 -29.13 2.27
N GLN A 501 10.15 -29.79 1.21
CA GLN A 501 11.42 -30.53 1.23
C GLN A 501 12.60 -29.58 1.47
N VAL A 502 12.66 -28.45 0.74
CA VAL A 502 13.66 -27.38 0.93
C VAL A 502 13.67 -26.90 2.38
N ARG A 503 12.50 -26.55 2.95
CA ARG A 503 12.39 -26.11 4.35
C ARG A 503 12.91 -27.16 5.34
N ALA A 504 12.66 -28.44 5.10
CA ALA A 504 13.14 -29.53 5.95
C ALA A 504 14.66 -29.77 5.80
N TYR A 505 15.23 -29.63 4.60
CA TYR A 505 16.68 -29.65 4.40
C TYR A 505 17.38 -28.49 5.11
N LEU A 506 16.80 -27.28 5.09
CA LEU A 506 17.37 -26.11 5.77
C LEU A 506 17.36 -26.27 7.30
N ALA A 507 16.32 -26.86 7.89
CA ALA A 507 16.30 -27.22 9.31
C ALA A 507 17.41 -28.23 9.69
N GLU A 508 17.69 -29.20 8.79
CA GLU A 508 18.81 -30.14 8.90
C GLU A 508 20.18 -29.54 8.49
N ARG A 509 20.23 -28.25 8.12
CA ARG A 509 21.42 -27.54 7.60
C ARG A 509 22.05 -28.16 6.35
N ARG A 510 21.23 -28.85 5.53
CA ARG A 510 21.62 -29.52 4.29
C ARG A 510 21.45 -28.57 3.09
N THR A 511 22.24 -27.51 3.05
CA THR A 511 22.20 -26.45 2.01
C THR A 511 22.20 -27.02 0.60
N ASP A 512 23.06 -27.97 0.30
CA ASP A 512 23.28 -28.47 -1.07
C ASP A 512 22.03 -29.17 -1.63
N TYR A 513 21.26 -29.83 -0.75
CA TYR A 513 19.98 -30.45 -1.08
C TYR A 513 18.83 -29.44 -1.21
N ALA A 514 18.89 -28.33 -0.47
CA ALA A 514 17.97 -27.21 -0.65
C ALA A 514 18.23 -26.50 -1.98
N THR A 515 19.49 -26.18 -2.29
CA THR A 515 19.94 -25.59 -3.56
C THR A 515 19.49 -26.44 -4.75
N GLY A 516 19.79 -27.74 -4.78
CA GLY A 516 19.44 -28.60 -5.92
C GLY A 516 17.93 -28.75 -6.16
N GLU A 517 17.09 -28.62 -5.13
CA GLU A 517 15.63 -28.58 -5.32
C GLU A 517 15.14 -27.21 -5.84
N LEU A 518 15.77 -26.11 -5.42
CA LEU A 518 15.48 -24.77 -5.94
C LEU A 518 15.95 -24.62 -7.40
N ASP A 519 17.15 -25.11 -7.75
CA ASP A 519 17.68 -25.14 -9.12
C ASP A 519 16.70 -25.83 -10.09
N ALA A 520 16.03 -26.89 -9.63
CA ALA A 520 15.05 -27.65 -10.40
C ALA A 520 13.60 -27.17 -10.21
N LEU A 521 13.35 -26.12 -9.41
CA LEU A 521 12.09 -25.36 -9.42
C LEU A 521 12.17 -24.18 -10.39
N GLU A 522 13.32 -23.49 -10.46
CA GLU A 522 13.56 -22.41 -11.42
C GLU A 522 13.48 -22.87 -12.90
N GLN A 523 13.50 -24.18 -13.14
CA GLN A 523 13.34 -24.80 -14.46
C GLN A 523 11.88 -25.10 -14.85
N THR A 524 10.87 -24.82 -14.01
CA THR A 524 9.47 -25.16 -14.31
C THR A 524 8.64 -24.02 -14.93
N ASP A 525 9.29 -22.95 -15.41
CA ASP A 525 8.69 -21.84 -16.17
C ASP A 525 7.53 -21.13 -15.42
N ASP A 526 7.65 -21.06 -14.09
CA ASP A 526 6.68 -20.47 -13.16
C ASP A 526 7.42 -19.51 -12.21
N ALA A 527 7.02 -18.24 -12.18
CA ALA A 527 7.75 -17.13 -11.58
C ALA A 527 7.55 -17.02 -10.04
N ASP A 528 7.72 -18.12 -9.32
CA ASP A 528 7.41 -18.22 -7.89
C ASP A 528 8.46 -17.49 -7.01
N TRP A 529 8.08 -16.32 -6.48
CA TRP A 529 8.88 -15.53 -5.53
C TRP A 529 9.34 -16.33 -4.30
N ARG A 530 8.63 -17.41 -3.93
CA ARG A 530 8.98 -18.27 -2.77
C ARG A 530 10.31 -18.97 -3.01
N ILE A 531 10.66 -19.28 -4.26
CA ILE A 531 11.99 -19.81 -4.62
C ILE A 531 13.06 -18.82 -4.18
N VAL A 532 12.94 -17.54 -4.57
CA VAL A 532 13.86 -16.45 -4.20
C VAL A 532 13.93 -16.28 -2.67
N TRP A 533 12.80 -16.39 -1.98
CA TRP A 533 12.76 -16.37 -0.51
C TRP A 533 13.58 -17.52 0.10
N TYR A 534 13.42 -18.75 -0.39
CA TYR A 534 14.17 -19.91 0.10
C TYR A 534 15.66 -19.88 -0.34
N ARG A 535 16.02 -19.23 -1.46
CA ARG A 535 17.42 -18.90 -1.78
C ARG A 535 18.02 -18.00 -0.68
N GLY A 536 17.30 -16.95 -0.27
CA GLY A 536 17.70 -16.07 0.83
C GLY A 536 17.88 -16.80 2.17
N LEU A 537 16.95 -17.70 2.53
CA LEU A 537 17.10 -18.56 3.71
C LEU A 537 18.29 -19.54 3.58
N THR A 538 18.54 -20.08 2.39
CA THR A 538 19.68 -20.98 2.13
C THR A 538 21.01 -20.26 2.33
N ALA A 539 21.13 -19.02 1.83
CA ALA A 539 22.30 -18.17 2.03
C ALA A 539 22.54 -17.85 3.52
N LEU A 540 21.49 -17.51 4.28
CA LEU A 540 21.61 -17.34 5.74
C LEU A 540 22.09 -18.62 6.45
N VAL A 541 21.57 -19.81 6.09
CA VAL A 541 22.02 -21.08 6.66
C VAL A 541 23.49 -21.40 6.28
N ALA A 542 23.90 -21.04 5.06
CA ALA A 542 25.29 -21.11 4.60
C ALA A 542 26.23 -20.06 5.23
N ARG A 543 25.69 -19.11 6.01
CA ARG A 543 26.38 -17.94 6.60
C ARG A 543 26.89 -16.92 5.58
N ASP A 544 26.21 -16.79 4.45
CA ASP A 544 26.36 -15.66 3.53
C ASP A 544 25.18 -14.68 3.71
N PRO A 545 25.30 -13.68 4.60
CA PRO A 545 24.28 -12.66 4.76
C PRO A 545 24.27 -11.63 3.62
N ALA A 546 25.32 -11.55 2.80
CA ALA A 546 25.38 -10.61 1.69
C ALA A 546 24.49 -11.10 0.53
N ALA A 547 24.67 -12.34 0.08
CA ALA A 547 23.78 -12.97 -0.89
C ALA A 547 22.34 -13.05 -0.36
N ALA A 548 22.14 -13.37 0.93
CA ALA A 548 20.82 -13.34 1.54
C ALA A 548 20.14 -11.96 1.44
N ARG A 549 20.89 -10.87 1.62
CA ARG A 549 20.39 -9.50 1.51
C ARG A 549 19.87 -9.19 0.10
N GLU A 550 20.55 -9.68 -0.93
CA GLU A 550 20.13 -9.49 -2.33
C GLU A 550 18.84 -10.26 -2.62
N TYR A 551 18.76 -11.54 -2.24
CA TYR A 551 17.52 -12.34 -2.40
C TYR A 551 16.32 -11.72 -1.67
N PHE A 552 16.48 -11.27 -0.42
CA PHE A 552 15.37 -10.64 0.31
C PHE A 552 15.01 -9.24 -0.19
N ASP A 553 15.93 -8.50 -0.82
CA ASP A 553 15.60 -7.24 -1.47
C ASP A 553 14.81 -7.46 -2.77
N THR A 554 15.11 -8.52 -3.54
CA THR A 554 14.27 -8.97 -4.66
C THR A 554 12.87 -9.36 -4.18
N VAL A 555 12.75 -10.18 -3.12
CA VAL A 555 11.42 -10.52 -2.56
C VAL A 555 10.67 -9.28 -2.06
N TYR A 556 11.36 -8.26 -1.53
CA TYR A 556 10.73 -6.99 -1.15
C TYR A 556 10.35 -6.09 -2.35
N THR A 557 10.97 -6.27 -3.52
CA THR A 557 10.49 -5.65 -4.78
C THR A 557 9.23 -6.33 -5.29
N LEU A 558 9.16 -7.66 -5.20
CA LEU A 558 7.97 -8.43 -5.56
C LEU A 558 6.81 -8.19 -4.56
N LEU A 559 7.12 -8.18 -3.26
CA LEU A 559 6.16 -8.05 -2.17
C LEU A 559 6.38 -6.75 -1.36
N PRO A 560 6.11 -5.57 -1.94
CA PRO A 560 6.39 -4.29 -1.30
C PRO A 560 5.50 -4.03 -0.09
N GLY A 561 4.31 -4.63 0.00
CA GLY A 561 3.41 -4.53 1.15
C GLY A 561 3.82 -5.42 2.33
N GLU A 562 4.57 -6.51 2.12
CA GLU A 562 4.80 -7.49 3.17
C GLU A 562 5.80 -7.05 4.26
N PRO A 563 5.45 -7.17 5.56
CA PRO A 563 6.39 -6.92 6.66
C PRO A 563 7.46 -8.02 6.77
N ALA A 564 7.15 -9.26 6.38
CA ALA A 564 8.07 -10.39 6.42
C ALA A 564 9.31 -10.20 5.52
N ALA A 565 9.11 -9.71 4.29
CA ALA A 565 10.20 -9.39 3.36
C ALA A 565 11.14 -8.31 3.93
N LYS A 566 10.57 -7.24 4.49
CA LYS A 566 11.31 -6.14 5.13
C LYS A 566 12.08 -6.62 6.37
N LEU A 567 11.50 -7.52 7.17
CA LEU A 567 12.13 -8.10 8.36
C LEU A 567 13.32 -9.01 8.01
N ALA A 568 13.17 -9.88 7.00
CA ALA A 568 14.25 -10.74 6.53
C ALA A 568 15.42 -9.92 5.98
N LEU A 569 15.12 -8.89 5.19
CA LEU A 569 16.10 -7.97 4.65
C LEU A 569 16.80 -7.15 5.75
N ALA A 570 16.08 -6.72 6.79
CA ALA A 570 16.67 -6.04 7.95
C ALA A 570 17.65 -6.96 8.69
N ALA A 571 17.27 -8.22 8.93
CA ALA A 571 18.11 -9.18 9.62
C ALA A 571 19.32 -9.64 8.79
N ALA A 572 19.18 -9.77 7.47
CA ALA A 572 20.31 -10.02 6.57
C ALA A 572 21.29 -8.83 6.55
N ALA A 573 20.79 -7.59 6.53
CA ALA A 573 21.63 -6.40 6.63
C ALA A 573 22.39 -6.33 7.97
N GLU A 574 21.73 -6.62 9.10
CA GLU A 574 22.38 -6.69 10.41
C GLU A 574 23.46 -7.78 10.46
N CYS A 575 23.15 -8.99 9.97
CA CYS A 575 24.11 -10.08 9.88
C CYS A 575 25.30 -9.76 8.95
N ALA A 576 25.14 -8.85 7.98
CA ALA A 576 26.21 -8.35 7.12
C ALA A 576 26.96 -7.13 7.71
N GLY A 577 26.57 -6.62 8.88
CA GLY A 577 27.18 -5.44 9.52
C GLY A 577 26.68 -4.08 9.01
N ASP A 578 25.61 -4.04 8.20
CA ASP A 578 24.97 -2.81 7.73
C ASP A 578 23.86 -2.39 8.72
N ASP A 579 24.28 -2.04 9.94
CA ASP A 579 23.39 -1.59 11.02
C ASP A 579 22.52 -0.40 10.59
N ALA A 580 23.04 0.48 9.74
CA ALA A 580 22.32 1.65 9.26
C ALA A 580 21.14 1.27 8.33
N ALA A 581 21.33 0.32 7.41
CA ALA A 581 20.21 -0.22 6.61
C ALA A 581 19.25 -1.03 7.48
N ALA A 582 19.77 -1.87 8.38
CA ALA A 582 18.97 -2.69 9.28
C ALA A 582 18.05 -1.84 10.18
N THR A 583 18.57 -0.80 10.84
CA THR A 583 17.79 0.16 11.66
C THR A 583 16.58 0.69 10.89
N ARG A 584 16.78 1.21 9.67
CA ARG A 584 15.69 1.80 8.87
C ARG A 584 14.58 0.79 8.56
N ARG A 585 14.93 -0.46 8.26
CA ARG A 585 13.96 -1.52 7.93
C ARG A 585 13.27 -2.09 9.16
N TYR A 586 13.98 -2.27 10.28
CA TYR A 586 13.36 -2.65 11.55
C TYR A 586 12.38 -1.58 12.05
N GLU A 587 12.72 -0.31 11.94
CA GLU A 587 11.83 0.81 12.30
C GLU A 587 10.58 0.85 11.41
N GLN A 588 10.73 0.62 10.10
CA GLN A 588 9.62 0.52 9.15
C GLN A 588 8.65 -0.63 9.51
N VAL A 589 9.16 -1.82 9.80
CA VAL A 589 8.34 -2.97 10.23
C VAL A 589 7.68 -2.69 11.57
N TRP A 590 8.45 -2.27 12.57
CA TRP A 590 7.97 -2.12 13.95
C TRP A 590 6.92 -1.02 14.09
N ARG A 591 7.11 0.15 13.46
CA ARG A 591 6.11 1.22 13.46
C ARG A 591 4.77 0.77 12.85
N THR A 592 4.82 -0.17 11.89
CA THR A 592 3.64 -0.64 11.18
C THR A 592 2.91 -1.74 11.95
N ASP A 593 3.62 -2.73 12.51
CA ASP A 593 3.01 -3.89 13.16
C ASP A 593 3.83 -4.43 14.35
N HIS A 594 3.31 -4.22 15.57
CA HIS A 594 3.89 -4.74 16.81
C HIS A 594 3.80 -6.28 16.97
N GLY A 595 3.17 -6.98 16.03
CA GLY A 595 3.16 -8.43 15.89
C GLY A 595 4.48 -9.02 15.39
N TYR A 596 5.45 -8.18 15.00
CA TYR A 596 6.82 -8.56 14.63
C TYR A 596 7.86 -8.11 15.69
N PRO A 597 7.83 -8.67 16.92
CA PRO A 597 8.72 -8.28 18.01
C PRO A 597 10.22 -8.42 17.70
N SER A 598 10.65 -9.29 16.77
CA SER A 598 12.07 -9.34 16.36
C SER A 598 12.54 -8.00 15.80
N ALA A 599 11.66 -7.19 15.22
CA ALA A 599 11.97 -5.84 14.76
C ALA A 599 12.29 -4.87 15.90
N ALA A 600 11.57 -4.95 17.03
CA ALA A 600 11.89 -4.14 18.22
C ALA A 600 13.26 -4.49 18.80
N PHE A 601 13.59 -5.79 18.87
CA PHE A 601 14.90 -6.26 19.33
C PHE A 601 16.03 -5.87 18.35
N GLY A 602 15.79 -5.97 17.04
CA GLY A 602 16.73 -5.53 16.00
C GLY A 602 16.99 -4.03 16.03
N LEU A 603 15.93 -3.22 16.14
CA LEU A 603 16.03 -1.77 16.28
C LEU A 603 16.84 -1.38 17.53
N ALA A 604 16.66 -2.11 18.65
CA ALA A 604 17.45 -1.91 19.86
C ALA A 604 18.94 -2.30 19.71
N ARG A 605 19.28 -3.39 19.00
CA ARG A 605 20.69 -3.77 18.75
C ARG A 605 21.39 -2.79 17.81
N THR A 606 20.77 -2.51 16.67
CA THR A 606 21.35 -1.67 15.60
C THR A 606 21.53 -0.21 16.05
N ARG A 607 20.56 0.40 16.75
CA ARG A 607 20.72 1.73 17.36
C ARG A 607 21.82 1.76 18.40
N MET A 608 21.92 0.73 19.25
CA MET A 608 23.00 0.62 20.24
C MET A 608 24.39 0.51 19.59
N SER A 609 24.51 -0.23 18.47
CA SER A 609 25.74 -0.31 17.67
C SER A 609 26.13 1.06 17.07
N LEU A 610 25.14 1.81 16.59
CA LEU A 610 25.29 3.18 16.09
C LEU A 610 25.47 4.25 17.19
N GLY A 611 25.50 3.87 18.47
CA GLY A 611 25.68 4.76 19.62
C GLY A 611 24.42 5.48 20.13
N ASP A 612 23.26 5.25 19.51
CA ASP A 612 21.96 5.78 19.94
C ASP A 612 21.38 4.95 21.10
N ILE A 613 21.88 5.21 22.30
CA ILE A 613 21.48 4.50 23.53
C ILE A 613 20.03 4.81 23.92
N ASP A 614 19.61 6.08 23.87
CA ASP A 614 18.24 6.48 24.26
C ASP A 614 17.20 5.94 23.24
N GLY A 615 17.49 5.94 21.94
CA GLY A 615 16.62 5.36 20.92
C GLY A 615 16.64 3.82 20.90
N ALA A 616 17.72 3.17 21.35
CA ALA A 616 17.75 1.72 21.61
C ALA A 616 16.91 1.34 22.84
N ILE A 617 16.98 2.13 23.91
CA ILE A 617 16.11 2.01 25.09
C ILE A 617 14.65 2.19 24.66
N ALA A 618 14.32 3.24 23.91
CA ALA A 618 12.95 3.52 23.46
C ALA A 618 12.40 2.38 22.57
N ALA A 619 13.21 1.83 21.67
CA ALA A 619 12.83 0.68 20.85
C ALA A 619 12.44 -0.53 21.74
N ALA A 620 13.31 -0.94 22.67
CA ALA A 620 13.02 -2.04 23.59
C ALA A 620 11.85 -1.73 24.55
N GLU A 621 11.67 -0.49 24.98
CA GLU A 621 10.59 -0.07 25.89
C GLU A 621 9.25 0.22 25.19
N SER A 622 9.20 0.18 23.86
CA SER A 622 7.94 0.26 23.10
C SER A 622 7.18 -1.08 23.01
N VAL A 623 7.83 -2.21 23.35
CA VAL A 623 7.18 -3.54 23.39
C VAL A 623 6.11 -3.56 24.50
N PRO A 624 4.83 -3.82 24.16
CA PRO A 624 3.71 -3.67 25.10
C PRO A 624 3.66 -4.78 26.17
N GLU A 625 3.05 -4.47 27.31
CA GLU A 625 2.86 -5.41 28.44
C GLU A 625 2.06 -6.67 28.08
N SER A 626 1.19 -6.58 27.08
CA SER A 626 0.44 -7.73 26.54
C SER A 626 1.30 -8.70 25.70
N SER A 627 2.54 -8.34 25.37
CA SER A 627 3.45 -9.21 24.64
C SER A 627 4.04 -10.29 25.56
N SER A 628 4.03 -11.54 25.10
CA SER A 628 4.75 -12.65 25.73
C SER A 628 6.26 -12.42 25.86
N ARG A 629 6.80 -11.38 25.21
CA ARG A 629 8.22 -10.98 25.25
C ARG A 629 8.49 -9.69 26.00
N TYR A 630 7.48 -9.10 26.66
CA TYR A 630 7.65 -7.89 27.47
C TYR A 630 8.84 -7.99 28.44
N VAL A 631 8.96 -9.09 29.18
CA VAL A 631 10.07 -9.32 30.13
C VAL A 631 11.44 -9.35 29.45
N ALA A 632 11.56 -9.97 28.27
CA ALA A 632 12.80 -9.99 27.50
C ALA A 632 13.14 -8.59 26.95
N ALA A 633 12.13 -7.83 26.51
CA ALA A 633 12.30 -6.46 26.03
C ALA A 633 12.75 -5.50 27.14
N ARG A 634 12.19 -5.60 28.36
CA ARG A 634 12.66 -4.80 29.50
C ARG A 634 14.08 -5.17 29.93
N LEU A 635 14.47 -6.45 29.84
CA LEU A 635 15.87 -6.87 30.03
C LEU A 635 16.81 -6.32 28.94
N ALA A 636 16.38 -6.30 27.67
CA ALA A 636 17.15 -5.64 26.60
C ALA A 636 17.30 -4.12 26.84
N ALA A 637 16.25 -3.45 27.33
CA ALA A 637 16.30 -2.04 27.71
C ALA A 637 17.21 -1.75 28.92
N ILE A 638 17.35 -2.70 29.85
CA ILE A 638 18.33 -2.64 30.96
C ILE A 638 19.76 -2.81 30.41
N ARG A 639 19.95 -3.69 29.42
CA ARG A 639 21.26 -3.94 28.78
C ARG A 639 21.73 -2.78 27.90
N ALA A 640 20.81 -2.10 27.21
CA ALA A 640 21.11 -0.86 26.48
C ALA A 640 21.62 0.25 27.42
N ARG A 641 20.95 0.46 28.58
CA ARG A 641 21.40 1.37 29.64
C ARG A 641 22.81 1.03 30.16
N ILE A 642 23.04 -0.24 30.47
CA ILE A 642 24.35 -0.77 30.88
C ILE A 642 25.42 -0.38 29.85
N GLY A 643 25.14 -0.57 28.56
CA GLY A 643 26.06 -0.22 27.47
C GLY A 643 26.34 1.28 27.35
N GLY A 644 25.38 2.14 27.68
CA GLY A 644 25.56 3.58 27.73
C GLY A 644 26.50 4.07 28.84
N ASN A 645 26.84 3.23 29.82
CA ASN A 645 27.95 3.42 30.78
C ASN A 645 27.98 4.80 31.49
N THR A 646 26.82 5.35 31.89
CA THR A 646 26.72 6.58 32.70
C THR A 646 26.11 6.31 34.07
N GLU A 647 26.41 7.20 35.02
CA GLU A 647 25.82 7.19 36.38
C GLU A 647 24.28 7.16 36.32
N LYS A 648 23.66 8.01 35.47
CA LYS A 648 22.22 8.05 35.20
C LYS A 648 21.69 6.69 34.76
N TYR A 649 22.31 6.08 33.74
CA TYR A 649 21.83 4.83 33.18
C TYR A 649 22.02 3.63 34.12
N LEU A 650 23.09 3.59 34.91
CA LEU A 650 23.33 2.50 35.86
C LEU A 650 22.32 2.51 37.02
N VAL A 651 21.93 3.69 37.51
CA VAL A 651 20.85 3.84 38.51
C VAL A 651 19.51 3.41 37.92
N ASP A 652 19.09 3.98 36.76
CA ASP A 652 17.81 3.66 36.10
C ASP A 652 17.71 2.18 35.68
N ALA A 653 18.83 1.55 35.29
CA ALA A 653 18.92 0.11 35.04
C ALA A 653 18.69 -0.72 36.32
N GLY A 654 19.30 -0.31 37.43
CA GLY A 654 19.14 -0.97 38.73
C GLY A 654 17.71 -0.88 39.26
N ASP A 655 17.10 0.30 39.20
CA ASP A 655 15.74 0.53 39.70
C ASP A 655 14.69 -0.21 38.87
N ARG A 656 14.81 -0.20 37.53
CA ARG A 656 13.94 -1.01 36.64
C ARG A 656 14.11 -2.50 36.88
N LEU A 657 15.33 -2.99 37.08
CA LEU A 657 15.57 -4.40 37.38
C LEU A 657 14.97 -4.81 38.74
N ASN A 658 15.01 -3.92 39.74
CA ASN A 658 14.35 -4.18 41.01
C ASN A 658 12.83 -4.26 40.85
N ALA A 659 12.23 -3.40 40.02
CA ALA A 659 10.79 -3.35 39.74
C ALA A 659 10.27 -4.54 38.90
N LEU A 660 11.09 -5.15 38.04
CA LEU A 660 10.68 -6.32 37.26
C LEU A 660 10.45 -7.56 38.13
N ASP A 661 9.29 -8.20 37.99
CA ASP A 661 9.10 -9.56 38.49
C ASP A 661 9.80 -10.57 37.57
N LEU A 662 10.57 -11.47 38.18
CA LEU A 662 11.51 -12.37 37.53
C LEU A 662 11.77 -13.58 38.44
N ALA A 663 11.84 -14.77 37.84
CA ALA A 663 12.29 -15.97 38.55
C ALA A 663 13.66 -15.72 39.24
N PRO A 664 13.88 -16.19 40.49
CA PRO A 664 15.04 -15.76 41.30
C PRO A 664 16.40 -15.91 40.63
N GLU A 665 16.62 -16.97 39.85
CA GLU A 665 17.85 -17.16 39.08
C GLU A 665 18.02 -16.12 37.96
N ARG A 666 16.97 -15.85 37.17
CA ARG A 666 16.99 -14.84 36.10
C ARG A 666 17.17 -13.43 36.68
N LYS A 667 16.60 -13.15 37.86
CA LYS A 667 16.81 -11.87 38.58
C LYS A 667 18.23 -11.73 39.10
N ALA A 668 18.81 -12.78 39.69
CA ALA A 668 20.18 -12.77 40.18
C ALA A 668 21.22 -12.63 39.05
N TRP A 669 21.04 -13.32 37.91
CA TRP A 669 21.90 -13.13 36.73
C TRP A 669 21.84 -11.71 36.17
N ALA A 670 20.64 -11.15 36.00
CA ALA A 670 20.50 -9.75 35.56
C ALA A 670 21.11 -8.75 36.58
N ARG A 671 21.07 -9.06 37.88
CA ARG A 671 21.74 -8.24 38.92
C ARG A 671 23.26 -8.33 38.81
N VAL A 672 23.82 -9.49 38.46
CA VAL A 672 25.24 -9.63 38.10
C VAL A 672 25.59 -8.76 36.89
N GLU A 673 24.80 -8.77 35.81
CA GLU A 673 25.05 -7.92 34.63
C GLU A 673 25.14 -6.42 34.99
N VAL A 674 24.20 -5.91 35.80
CA VAL A 674 24.20 -4.51 36.27
C VAL A 674 25.40 -4.22 37.19
N LEU A 675 25.73 -5.13 38.11
CA LEU A 675 26.83 -4.93 39.07
C LEU A 675 28.21 -5.03 38.42
N GLU A 676 28.40 -5.92 37.44
CA GLU A 676 29.63 -5.97 36.63
C GLU A 676 29.79 -4.72 35.75
N ALA A 677 28.68 -4.17 35.22
CA ALA A 677 28.71 -2.89 34.51
C ALA A 677 29.07 -1.72 35.44
N ALA A 678 28.46 -1.66 36.64
CA ALA A 678 28.79 -0.67 37.65
C ALA A 678 30.25 -0.75 38.11
N LEU A 679 30.83 -1.96 38.17
CA LEU A 679 32.26 -2.14 38.48
C LEU A 679 33.14 -1.61 37.33
N ARG A 680 32.87 -2.00 36.08
CA ARG A 680 33.57 -1.46 34.90
C ARG A 680 33.47 0.07 34.79
N PHE A 681 32.35 0.66 35.22
CA PHE A 681 32.21 2.11 35.29
C PHE A 681 33.17 2.74 36.32
N VAL A 682 33.22 2.18 37.53
CA VAL A 682 34.14 2.64 38.60
C VAL A 682 35.60 2.49 38.17
N ASP A 683 35.96 1.36 37.56
CA ASP A 683 37.32 1.10 37.05
C ASP A 683 37.77 2.15 36.01
N GLY A 684 36.84 2.71 35.23
CA GLY A 684 37.12 3.72 34.20
C GLY A 684 36.92 5.19 34.61
N HIS A 685 36.03 5.49 35.57
CA HIS A 685 35.59 6.86 35.91
C HIS A 685 35.80 7.24 37.39
N GLY A 686 36.34 6.32 38.19
CA GLY A 686 36.52 6.47 39.64
C GLY A 686 35.21 6.29 40.44
N GLU A 687 35.35 6.16 41.75
CA GLU A 687 34.21 5.94 42.65
C GLU A 687 33.24 7.14 42.73
N ARG A 688 31.99 6.86 43.07
CA ARG A 688 30.93 7.84 43.37
C ARG A 688 30.18 7.42 44.64
N ALA A 689 30.81 7.59 45.79
CA ALA A 689 30.29 7.11 47.09
C ALA A 689 28.90 7.64 47.50
N ALA A 690 28.44 8.74 46.88
CA ALA A 690 27.10 9.32 47.05
C ALA A 690 26.00 8.64 46.20
N ILE A 691 26.38 7.85 45.19
CA ILE A 691 25.47 7.17 44.26
C ILE A 691 25.37 5.69 44.63
N ALA A 692 24.17 5.12 44.51
CA ALA A 692 23.94 3.70 44.73
C ALA A 692 23.23 3.06 43.52
N VAL A 693 23.69 1.87 43.14
CA VAL A 693 23.11 1.02 42.09
C VAL A 693 22.68 -0.29 42.73
N LEU A 694 21.42 -0.70 42.53
CA LEU A 694 20.82 -1.88 43.19
C LEU A 694 20.94 -1.87 44.74
N GLY A 695 21.02 -0.68 45.35
CA GLY A 695 21.24 -0.48 46.78
C GLY A 695 22.70 -0.55 47.25
N CYS A 696 23.65 -0.79 46.35
CA CYS A 696 25.09 -0.83 46.64
C CYS A 696 25.76 0.47 46.20
N ARG A 697 26.62 1.07 47.03
CA ARG A 697 27.39 2.28 46.66
C ARG A 697 28.24 2.00 45.42
N LEU A 698 28.37 3.00 44.54
CA LEU A 698 29.16 2.94 43.31
C LEU A 698 30.66 3.08 43.64
N ALA A 699 31.21 2.04 44.28
CA ALA A 699 32.55 1.95 44.85
C ALA A 699 33.02 0.48 44.78
N GLU A 700 34.28 0.22 44.42
CA GLU A 700 34.78 -1.12 44.10
C GLU A 700 34.54 -2.14 45.23
N PRO A 701 34.90 -1.85 46.52
CA PRO A 701 34.73 -2.82 47.59
C PRO A 701 33.27 -3.15 47.92
N ALA A 702 32.32 -2.27 47.58
CA ALA A 702 30.90 -2.50 47.75
C ALA A 702 30.34 -3.38 46.61
N LEU A 703 30.69 -3.06 45.36
CA LEU A 703 30.25 -3.79 44.17
C LEU A 703 30.79 -5.22 44.15
N ARG A 704 32.07 -5.43 44.50
CA ARG A 704 32.67 -6.77 44.63
C ARG A 704 31.99 -7.64 45.70
N ARG A 705 31.55 -7.06 46.83
CA ARG A 705 30.77 -7.78 47.87
C ARG A 705 29.35 -8.13 47.40
N ALA A 706 28.73 -7.27 46.62
CA ALA A 706 27.44 -7.54 45.99
C ALA A 706 27.55 -8.70 44.99
N LEU A 707 28.54 -8.65 44.08
CA LEU A 707 28.82 -9.73 43.12
C LEU A 707 29.13 -11.07 43.82
N GLU A 708 29.95 -11.08 44.87
CA GLU A 708 30.18 -12.29 45.68
C GLU A 708 28.86 -12.84 46.24
N THR A 709 27.95 -11.97 46.68
CA THR A 709 26.64 -12.36 47.24
C THR A 709 25.71 -12.94 46.18
N GLU A 710 25.59 -12.31 45.00
CA GLU A 710 24.77 -12.82 43.90
C GLU A 710 25.30 -14.17 43.38
N PHE A 711 26.62 -14.32 43.15
CA PHE A 711 27.20 -15.61 42.75
C PHE A 711 27.01 -16.70 43.83
N ARG A 712 27.06 -16.36 45.12
CA ARG A 712 26.72 -17.30 46.21
C ARG A 712 25.22 -17.60 46.29
N GLY A 713 24.35 -16.70 45.84
CA GLY A 713 22.92 -16.93 45.65
C GLY A 713 22.66 -17.92 44.51
N LEU A 714 23.18 -17.63 43.31
CA LEU A 714 23.14 -18.51 42.13
C LEU A 714 23.70 -19.91 42.45
N ALA A 715 24.80 -20.00 43.20
CA ALA A 715 25.36 -21.29 43.63
C ALA A 715 24.46 -22.13 44.56
N ARG A 716 23.35 -21.59 45.08
CA ARG A 716 22.31 -22.35 45.80
C ARG A 716 21.20 -22.85 44.88
N LEU A 717 20.97 -22.15 43.76
CA LEU A 717 19.94 -22.45 42.76
C LEU A 717 20.46 -23.37 41.64
N ALA A 718 21.78 -23.42 41.44
CA ALA A 718 22.43 -24.18 40.38
C ALA A 718 21.98 -25.67 40.32
N PRO A 719 21.65 -26.19 39.12
CA PRO A 719 21.01 -27.50 38.96
C PRO A 719 21.92 -28.69 39.31
N ASP A 720 23.25 -28.50 39.24
CA ASP A 720 24.22 -29.57 39.44
C ASP A 720 25.48 -29.13 40.21
N ARG A 721 26.28 -30.12 40.63
CA ARG A 721 27.48 -29.93 41.46
C ARG A 721 28.66 -29.31 40.70
N ALA A 722 28.73 -29.39 39.38
CA ALA A 722 29.72 -28.68 38.56
C ALA A 722 29.35 -27.20 38.37
N ALA A 723 28.12 -26.89 37.97
CA ALA A 723 27.61 -25.50 37.88
C ALA A 723 27.75 -24.76 39.23
N ARG A 724 27.35 -25.42 40.33
CA ARG A 724 27.55 -24.90 41.69
C ARG A 724 29.02 -24.63 42.04
N ARG A 725 29.95 -25.48 41.61
CA ARG A 725 31.39 -25.26 41.82
C ARG A 725 31.91 -24.07 41.01
N ALA A 726 31.53 -23.96 39.74
CA ALA A 726 31.92 -22.83 38.88
C ALA A 726 31.47 -21.47 39.45
N LEU A 727 30.24 -21.39 39.96
CA LEU A 727 29.70 -20.19 40.61
C LEU A 727 30.41 -19.87 41.94
N VAL A 728 30.77 -20.87 42.74
CA VAL A 728 31.59 -20.66 43.95
C VAL A 728 33.01 -20.17 43.60
N TYR A 729 33.61 -20.66 42.51
CA TYR A 729 34.90 -20.14 42.05
C TYR A 729 34.80 -18.67 41.60
N ARG A 730 33.76 -18.29 40.84
CA ARG A 730 33.50 -16.87 40.49
C ARG A 730 33.31 -16.00 41.75
N ALA A 731 32.50 -16.46 42.71
CA ALA A 731 32.28 -15.77 43.97
C ALA A 731 33.57 -15.56 44.79
N ASN A 732 34.47 -16.54 44.77
CA ASN A 732 35.76 -16.44 45.46
C ASN A 732 36.76 -15.53 44.70
N ALA A 733 36.71 -15.50 43.37
CA ALA A 733 37.61 -14.70 42.53
C ALA A 733 37.23 -13.21 42.49
N ILE A 734 35.94 -12.87 42.59
CA ILE A 734 35.48 -11.47 42.57
C ILE A 734 35.60 -10.77 43.94
N ARG A 735 35.73 -11.53 45.03
CA ARG A 735 35.82 -11.06 46.42
C ARG A 735 36.84 -9.91 46.56
N PRO A 736 36.50 -8.79 47.22
CA PRO A 736 37.46 -7.72 47.43
C PRO A 736 38.57 -8.13 48.40
N LEU A 737 39.79 -7.69 48.10
CA LEU A 737 40.97 -7.93 48.91
C LEU A 737 40.84 -7.23 50.28
N SER A 738 40.62 -8.01 51.34
CA SER A 738 40.80 -7.55 52.72
C SER A 738 42.27 -7.64 53.08
N TRP A 739 42.95 -6.49 53.12
CA TRP A 739 44.23 -6.37 53.82
C TRP A 739 43.99 -6.62 55.32
N PHE A 740 44.73 -7.57 55.88
CA PHE A 740 44.86 -7.89 57.30
C PHE A 740 46.33 -7.70 57.69
#